data_AF-A0A3B3WSM7-F1
#
_entry.id   AF-A0A3B3WSM7-F1
#
_cell.length_a   1.000
_cell.length_b   1.000
_cell.length_c   1.000
_cell.angle_alpha   90.00
_cell.angle_beta   90.00
_cell.angle_gamma   90.00
#
_symmetry.space_group_name_H-M   'P 1'
#
loop_
_entity.id
_entity.type
_entity.pdbx_description
1 polymer ?
#
loop_
_entity_poly.entity_id
_entity_poly.type
_entity_poly.pdbx_seq_one_letter_code
_entity_poly.pdbx_strand_id
1 'polypeptide(L)'
;MLFYNSRHGDKILFSEHYVNLLLVDGHQALEIKRHEVLAFGQKRLSLQHKSGLQRKIAPAELFSRTNEKRSIKKVLVTGVAGIGKTVLVQKILFDFGQNKDHLAFDFVIHMSFRDLNLIDKPTNFRELVLRKNRHLSKVLDWILANDDKLLIILDGFDEFRHYRRCDVDVFVSKPEEDAEVNEILGSLLQGELLPNASVMLTSRPTAINHIPVGCIDRYVLIAGFSINEVQDFFLRYFQDAAVADRMFSTVSANELMLTLCYIPAFCSIVCCILNESKDLCGESPKTMTDIYVQYLVALLRSHTQSRTKTCPEDQGAKTNQQLSDIVLKLGRLAFKKLMEHQTLFYSSDQDVAGLEGCSLVSTFLDTTVAQEPGFTEEVFSFAHLTVQEFFASLYCAVTDQPLPDAMQSSDNQNNGHLDLFSRFLSGILSDRNSNFLSRQVGLHCREEKVEMYRRKITTDLAVLCENGAHILNCLHCLFEQQDPSMTLPALPELLRVNVSDETLAQMDHNAIKYFLALTEGKILSELDLTGTGVNHDSLSDIQPFLHRCQRLWLGENNLDMDAVQVVADVVKVSENLTHLGLGWTNIGDEELQALCTAIRVKKRVQELWMEGNRVSHRGLLSLADLTPDPLQIIVVIWNNLYESESESLCSQDRITANFTDEQLWQEWGEWVFRRCQVSSNEKLVTVLHKVCNMPNGWLELHWAKTFYSQLSQLIKSRIECCTEDDMRKKLQKFDNLLNL
;
A
#
# COMPACT_ATOMS: atom_id res chain seq x y z
N MET A 1 5.43 -25.83 -5.51
CA MET A 1 5.69 -24.53 -4.87
C MET A 1 7.10 -24.11 -5.24
N LEU A 2 7.23 -23.07 -6.06
CA LEU A 2 8.51 -22.40 -6.22
C LEU A 2 8.80 -21.69 -4.90
N PHE A 3 9.99 -21.90 -4.36
CA PHE A 3 10.43 -21.16 -3.19
C PHE A 3 10.94 -19.81 -3.70
N TYR A 4 10.56 -18.71 -3.04
CA TYR A 4 11.01 -17.35 -3.38
C TYR A 4 12.54 -17.17 -3.34
N ASN A 5 13.30 -18.19 -3.00
CA ASN A 5 14.74 -18.07 -2.88
C ASN A 5 15.45 -19.08 -3.82
N SER A 6 14.75 -20.07 -4.38
CA SER A 6 15.35 -21.05 -5.30
C SER A 6 15.35 -20.54 -6.74
N ARG A 7 16.38 -20.90 -7.52
CA ARG A 7 16.35 -20.65 -8.97
C ARG A 7 15.21 -21.43 -9.60
N HIS A 8 14.62 -20.88 -10.66
CA HIS A 8 13.55 -21.58 -11.38
C HIS A 8 14.00 -22.96 -11.85
N GLY A 9 13.29 -24.01 -11.40
CA GLY A 9 13.59 -25.40 -11.72
C GLY A 9 14.49 -26.13 -10.73
N ASP A 10 15.11 -25.43 -9.77
CA ASP A 10 15.96 -26.05 -8.75
C ASP A 10 15.14 -26.63 -7.59
N LYS A 11 15.56 -27.80 -7.11
CA LYS A 11 15.00 -28.44 -5.92
C LYS A 11 15.99 -28.29 -4.78
N ILE A 12 15.72 -27.36 -3.86
CA ILE A 12 16.58 -27.08 -2.70
C ILE A 12 15.81 -27.38 -1.41
N LEU A 13 16.51 -27.86 -0.39
CA LEU A 13 15.92 -28.15 0.91
C LEU A 13 15.46 -26.86 1.60
N PHE A 14 14.26 -26.88 2.18
CA PHE A 14 13.67 -25.74 2.88
C PHE A 14 14.60 -25.15 3.95
N SER A 15 15.27 -26.01 4.73
CA SER A 15 16.20 -25.60 5.80
C SER A 15 17.45 -24.86 5.32
N GLU A 16 17.93 -25.17 4.12
CA GLU A 16 19.11 -24.52 3.54
C GLU A 16 18.74 -23.14 3.00
N HIS A 17 17.47 -22.98 2.60
CA HIS A 17 17.02 -21.81 1.88
C HIS A 17 16.23 -20.77 2.69
N TYR A 18 15.66 -21.20 3.82
CA TYR A 18 14.85 -20.35 4.68
C TYR A 18 15.68 -19.25 5.34
N VAL A 19 15.27 -18.00 5.10
CA VAL A 19 15.77 -16.80 5.78
C VAL A 19 14.73 -16.39 6.80
N ASN A 20 15.18 -16.05 8.02
CA ASN A 20 14.28 -15.66 9.10
C ASN A 20 13.44 -14.44 8.70
N LEU A 21 12.15 -14.48 8.95
CA LEU A 21 11.28 -13.33 8.79
C LEU A 21 11.21 -12.57 10.11
N LEU A 22 11.26 -11.24 10.05
CA LEU A 22 11.07 -10.43 11.23
C LEU A 22 9.58 -10.38 11.59
N LEU A 23 9.23 -10.85 12.78
CA LEU A 23 7.89 -10.73 13.34
C LEU A 23 7.87 -9.67 14.43
N VAL A 24 6.83 -8.85 14.42
CA VAL A 24 6.65 -7.73 15.34
C VAL A 24 5.28 -7.81 16.01
N ASP A 25 5.25 -7.57 17.32
CA ASP A 25 4.00 -7.43 18.08
C ASP A 25 3.28 -6.13 17.69
N GLY A 26 1.99 -6.22 17.39
CA GLY A 26 1.12 -5.06 17.35
C GLY A 26 0.21 -4.96 16.14
N HIS A 27 -0.91 -4.27 16.37
CA HIS A 27 -1.81 -3.77 15.35
C HIS A 27 -1.24 -2.46 14.81
N GLN A 28 -0.14 -2.50 14.05
CA GLN A 28 0.09 -1.35 13.19
C GLN A 28 -1.06 -1.33 12.21
N ALA A 29 -1.82 -0.24 12.19
CA ALA A 29 -2.47 0.17 10.97
C ALA A 29 -1.34 0.28 9.93
N LEU A 30 -1.07 -0.81 9.22
CA LEU A 30 -0.81 -0.69 7.80
C LEU A 30 -2.11 -0.08 7.30
N GLU A 31 -2.20 1.25 7.34
CA GLU A 31 -3.18 1.99 6.57
C GLU A 31 -3.19 1.32 5.20
N ILE A 32 -4.40 0.95 4.79
CA ILE A 32 -4.68 0.09 3.64
C ILE A 32 -4.16 0.82 2.41
N LYS A 33 -2.87 0.66 2.11
CA LYS A 33 -2.32 1.23 0.91
C LYS A 33 -2.76 0.36 -0.24
N ARG A 34 -3.49 0.97 -1.17
CA ARG A 34 -3.97 0.36 -2.41
C ARG A 34 -2.86 -0.38 -3.19
N HIS A 35 -1.59 0.00 -2.98
CA HIS A 35 -0.38 -0.76 -3.36
C HIS A 35 0.65 -0.87 -2.23
N GLU A 36 0.46 -1.87 -1.36
CA GLU A 36 1.18 -2.01 -0.07
C GLU A 36 2.71 -2.21 -0.18
N VAL A 37 3.23 -2.71 -1.32
CA VAL A 37 4.61 -3.22 -1.45
C VAL A 37 5.67 -2.12 -1.25
N LEU A 38 5.64 -1.06 -2.05
CA LEU A 38 6.69 -0.04 -2.05
C LEU A 38 6.68 0.78 -0.75
N ALA A 39 5.49 1.16 -0.33
CA ALA A 39 5.30 1.88 0.92
C ALA A 39 5.75 1.07 2.14
N PHE A 40 5.55 -0.25 2.10
CA PHE A 40 6.05 -1.13 3.15
C PHE A 40 7.58 -1.16 3.21
N GLY A 41 8.27 -1.36 2.08
CA GLY A 41 9.75 -1.36 2.05
C GLY A 41 10.36 -0.07 2.61
N GLN A 42 9.71 1.06 2.38
CA GLN A 42 10.18 2.37 2.83
C GLN A 42 9.81 2.67 4.29
N LYS A 43 8.60 2.29 4.72
CA LYS A 43 8.25 2.26 6.15
C LYS A 43 9.24 1.40 6.93
N ARG A 44 9.73 0.30 6.33
CA ARG A 44 10.75 -0.54 6.92
C ARG A 44 12.10 0.16 7.05
N LEU A 45 12.56 0.87 6.01
CA LEU A 45 13.78 1.70 6.07
C LEU A 45 13.71 2.72 7.21
N SER A 46 12.62 3.49 7.31
CA SER A 46 12.45 4.48 8.37
C SER A 46 12.31 3.86 9.77
N LEU A 47 11.75 2.65 9.89
CA LEU A 47 11.67 1.89 11.15
C LEU A 47 13.02 1.33 11.62
N GLN A 48 13.99 1.08 10.72
CA GLN A 48 15.34 0.68 11.13
C GLN A 48 16.02 1.78 11.96
N HIS A 49 15.75 3.05 11.65
CA HIS A 49 16.26 4.20 12.39
C HIS A 49 15.52 4.45 13.72
N LYS A 50 14.30 3.91 13.91
CA LYS A 50 13.45 4.08 15.11
C LYS A 50 13.39 2.80 15.98
N SER A 51 14.48 2.05 16.02
CA SER A 51 14.61 0.68 16.57
C SER A 51 14.16 0.44 18.03
N GLY A 52 13.75 1.47 18.77
CA GLY A 52 13.34 1.36 20.18
C GLY A 52 11.87 1.00 20.48
N LEU A 53 10.96 0.99 19.49
CA LEU A 53 9.50 0.94 19.76
C LEU A 53 8.79 -0.39 19.45
N GLN A 54 9.46 -1.38 18.86
CA GLN A 54 8.80 -2.61 18.38
C GLN A 54 9.38 -3.88 19.03
N ARG A 55 8.54 -4.61 19.76
CA ARG A 55 8.90 -5.91 20.33
C ARG A 55 9.02 -6.94 19.19
N LYS A 56 10.23 -7.43 18.95
CA LYS A 56 10.47 -8.60 18.09
C LYS A 56 9.88 -9.84 18.77
N ILE A 57 9.18 -10.66 18.00
CA ILE A 57 8.59 -11.93 18.47
C ILE A 57 9.26 -13.08 17.71
N ALA A 58 9.71 -14.12 18.41
CA ALA A 58 10.11 -15.35 17.75
C ALA A 58 8.87 -16.20 17.38
N PRO A 59 8.90 -17.03 16.32
CA PRO A 59 7.77 -17.92 16.00
C PRO A 59 7.30 -18.79 17.19
N ALA A 60 8.23 -19.27 18.01
CA ALA A 60 7.93 -20.03 19.24
C ALA A 60 7.16 -19.21 20.30
N GLU A 61 7.27 -17.89 20.25
CA GLU A 61 6.66 -16.97 21.22
C GLU A 61 5.26 -16.50 20.80
N LEU A 62 4.77 -16.89 19.61
CA LEU A 62 3.48 -16.42 19.06
C LEU A 62 2.31 -16.60 20.04
N PHE A 63 2.29 -17.70 20.78
CA PHE A 63 1.27 -18.02 21.79
C PHE A 63 1.75 -17.81 23.24
N SER A 64 2.94 -17.24 23.43
CA SER A 64 3.52 -16.99 24.76
C SER A 64 2.96 -15.71 25.42
N ARG A 65 2.83 -15.72 26.75
CA ARG A 65 2.24 -14.62 27.54
C ARG A 65 3.17 -13.41 27.63
N THR A 66 2.66 -12.20 27.39
CA THR A 66 3.49 -10.99 27.37
C THR A 66 3.25 -9.99 28.48
N ASN A 67 2.04 -9.82 29.03
CA ASN A 67 1.71 -9.14 30.31
C ASN A 67 0.18 -9.28 30.60
N GLU A 68 -0.20 -9.84 31.76
CA GLU A 68 -1.57 -10.00 32.35
C GLU A 68 -2.56 -11.13 31.89
N LYS A 69 -3.59 -11.37 32.73
CA LYS A 69 -4.36 -12.60 33.11
C LYS A 69 -4.92 -13.58 32.04
N ARG A 70 -4.92 -13.28 30.74
CA ARG A 70 -5.64 -14.09 29.72
C ARG A 70 -4.66 -14.92 28.85
N SER A 71 -4.97 -16.19 28.59
CA SER A 71 -4.19 -17.04 27.68
C SER A 71 -4.41 -16.62 26.24
N ILE A 72 -3.34 -16.46 25.46
CA ILE A 72 -3.41 -16.14 24.04
C ILE A 72 -3.72 -17.44 23.28
N LYS A 73 -4.89 -17.50 22.63
CA LYS A 73 -5.32 -18.64 21.83
C LYS A 73 -5.49 -18.26 20.37
N LYS A 74 -5.93 -17.04 20.06
CA LYS A 74 -6.22 -16.61 18.68
C LYS A 74 -5.19 -15.58 18.23
N VAL A 75 -4.39 -15.94 17.22
CA VAL A 75 -3.31 -15.11 16.68
C VAL A 75 -3.60 -14.78 15.23
N LEU A 76 -3.61 -13.50 14.88
CA LEU A 76 -3.68 -13.05 13.49
C LEU A 76 -2.30 -12.60 13.04
N VAL A 77 -1.77 -13.28 12.02
CA VAL A 77 -0.53 -12.89 11.34
C VAL A 77 -0.86 -12.14 10.06
N THR A 78 -0.39 -10.90 10.01
CA THR A 78 -0.68 -9.96 8.95
C THR A 78 0.58 -9.62 8.18
N GLY A 79 0.42 -9.25 6.91
CA GLY A 79 1.52 -8.67 6.15
C GLY A 79 1.18 -8.56 4.68
N VAL A 80 1.96 -7.73 3.99
CA VAL A 80 1.75 -7.45 2.57
C VAL A 80 1.92 -8.71 1.72
N ALA A 81 1.43 -8.66 0.50
CA ALA A 81 1.60 -9.78 -0.41
C ALA A 81 3.11 -10.04 -0.71
N GLY A 82 3.49 -11.31 -0.87
CA GLY A 82 4.89 -11.72 -1.08
C GLY A 82 5.81 -11.61 0.15
N ILE A 83 5.30 -11.18 1.31
CA ILE A 83 6.11 -10.99 2.52
C ILE A 83 6.56 -12.29 3.21
N GLY A 84 6.00 -13.43 2.82
CA GLY A 84 6.32 -14.73 3.41
C GLY A 84 5.33 -15.26 4.46
N LYS A 85 4.05 -14.88 4.42
CA LYS A 85 2.99 -15.43 5.31
C LYS A 85 2.93 -16.97 5.28
N THR A 86 2.75 -17.56 4.11
CA THR A 86 2.76 -19.02 3.92
C THR A 86 4.13 -19.64 4.23
N VAL A 87 5.23 -18.92 3.97
CA VAL A 87 6.59 -19.38 4.31
C VAL A 87 6.77 -19.50 5.84
N LEU A 88 6.17 -18.58 6.62
CA LEU A 88 6.13 -18.69 8.07
C LEU A 88 5.33 -19.92 8.52
N VAL A 89 4.15 -20.17 7.94
CA VAL A 89 3.34 -21.37 8.23
C VAL A 89 4.15 -22.64 7.95
N GLN A 90 4.84 -22.70 6.81
CA GLN A 90 5.71 -23.81 6.46
C GLN A 90 6.86 -23.99 7.45
N LYS A 91 7.47 -22.89 7.93
CA LYS A 91 8.51 -22.95 8.97
C LYS A 91 7.98 -23.56 10.26
N ILE A 92 6.81 -23.11 10.73
CA ILE A 92 6.16 -23.64 11.94
C ILE A 92 5.90 -25.14 11.80
N LEU A 93 5.34 -25.58 10.66
CA LEU A 93 5.08 -26.99 10.40
C LEU A 93 6.37 -27.82 10.32
N PHE A 94 7.42 -27.27 9.69
CA PHE A 94 8.73 -27.93 9.58
C PHE A 94 9.40 -28.11 10.95
N ASP A 95 9.39 -27.07 11.80
CA ASP A 95 9.99 -27.14 13.13
C ASP A 95 9.21 -28.09 14.04
N PHE A 96 7.88 -28.03 13.99
CA PHE A 96 7.01 -28.96 14.72
C PHE A 96 7.32 -30.41 14.35
N GLY A 97 7.45 -30.71 13.05
CA GLY A 97 7.80 -32.06 12.58
C GLY A 97 9.20 -32.53 13.00
N GLN A 98 10.13 -31.61 13.24
CA GLN A 98 11.49 -31.90 13.73
C GLN A 98 11.60 -31.84 15.25
N ASN A 99 10.49 -31.63 15.95
CA ASN A 99 10.43 -31.41 17.39
C ASN A 99 11.37 -30.29 17.86
N LYS A 100 11.58 -29.29 17.00
CA LYS A 100 12.30 -28.05 17.29
C LYS A 100 11.30 -27.00 17.78
N ASP A 101 11.76 -26.13 18.68
CA ASP A 101 10.99 -24.99 19.23
C ASP A 101 9.79 -25.32 20.13
N HIS A 102 9.66 -26.57 20.63
CA HIS A 102 8.73 -27.02 21.69
C HIS A 102 7.42 -26.22 21.77
N LEU A 103 6.71 -26.12 20.64
CA LEU A 103 5.39 -25.50 20.62
C LEU A 103 4.53 -26.23 21.67
N ALA A 104 3.75 -25.50 22.46
CA ALA A 104 3.00 -26.05 23.59
C ALA A 104 1.83 -26.99 23.20
N PHE A 105 1.85 -27.49 21.96
CA PHE A 105 0.80 -28.22 21.26
C PHE A 105 1.28 -29.62 20.91
N ASP A 106 0.36 -30.59 21.00
CA ASP A 106 0.61 -31.98 20.63
C ASP A 106 0.15 -32.25 19.19
N PHE A 107 -0.75 -31.42 18.65
CA PHE A 107 -1.29 -31.54 17.30
C PHE A 107 -1.34 -30.19 16.60
N VAL A 108 -1.03 -30.22 15.30
CA VAL A 108 -1.20 -29.09 14.39
C VAL A 108 -2.03 -29.52 13.19
N ILE A 109 -3.15 -28.84 12.97
CA ILE A 109 -4.01 -29.02 11.79
C ILE A 109 -3.82 -27.79 10.89
N HIS A 110 -3.36 -28.01 9.66
CA HIS A 110 -3.20 -26.96 8.67
C HIS A 110 -4.29 -27.06 7.60
N MET A 111 -4.99 -25.94 7.35
CA MET A 111 -5.97 -25.79 6.27
C MET A 111 -5.66 -24.51 5.50
N SER A 112 -5.57 -24.61 4.17
CA SER A 112 -5.45 -23.43 3.32
C SER A 112 -6.82 -23.02 2.79
N PHE A 113 -7.08 -21.73 2.69
CA PHE A 113 -8.33 -21.23 2.13
C PHE A 113 -8.51 -21.60 0.65
N ARG A 114 -7.41 -21.89 -0.08
CA ARG A 114 -7.46 -22.45 -1.44
C ARG A 114 -8.15 -23.80 -1.49
N ASP A 115 -7.89 -24.67 -0.51
CA ASP A 115 -8.56 -25.97 -0.41
C ASP A 115 -10.01 -25.83 0.01
N LEU A 116 -10.28 -24.89 0.92
CA LEU A 116 -11.63 -24.63 1.42
C LEU A 116 -12.55 -24.10 0.33
N ASN A 117 -12.00 -23.40 -0.68
CA ASN A 117 -12.73 -22.92 -1.86
C ASN A 117 -13.24 -24.04 -2.79
N LEU A 118 -12.81 -25.30 -2.61
CA LEU A 118 -13.34 -26.46 -3.36
C LEU A 118 -14.68 -26.98 -2.78
N ILE A 119 -15.12 -26.44 -1.66
CA ILE A 119 -16.25 -26.97 -0.90
C ILE A 119 -17.48 -26.13 -1.20
N ASP A 120 -18.36 -26.65 -2.06
CA ASP A 120 -19.57 -25.95 -2.51
C ASP A 120 -20.85 -26.41 -1.79
N LYS A 121 -20.72 -27.25 -0.76
CA LYS A 121 -21.85 -27.81 0.00
C LYS A 121 -21.61 -27.66 1.50
N PRO A 122 -22.69 -27.54 2.31
CA PRO A 122 -22.59 -27.65 3.75
C PRO A 122 -21.80 -28.89 4.18
N THR A 123 -20.95 -28.70 5.17
CA THR A 123 -20.04 -29.73 5.69
C THR A 123 -19.86 -29.51 7.19
N ASN A 124 -18.99 -30.26 7.84
CA ASN A 124 -18.69 -30.09 9.26
C ASN A 124 -17.18 -30.11 9.50
N PHE A 125 -16.76 -29.60 10.66
CA PHE A 125 -15.33 -29.46 10.98
C PHE A 125 -14.59 -30.81 10.95
N ARG A 126 -15.23 -31.89 11.41
CA ARG A 126 -14.65 -33.22 11.37
C ARG A 126 -14.28 -33.63 9.94
N GLU A 127 -15.20 -33.45 9.01
CA GLU A 127 -14.96 -33.79 7.60
C GLU A 127 -13.87 -32.89 6.99
N LEU A 128 -13.85 -31.59 7.32
CA LEU A 128 -12.77 -30.68 6.87
C LEU A 128 -11.38 -31.21 7.25
N VAL A 129 -11.21 -31.69 8.48
CA VAL A 129 -9.93 -32.26 8.94
C VAL A 129 -9.61 -33.57 8.20
N LEU A 130 -10.60 -34.45 8.06
CA LEU A 130 -10.42 -35.78 7.47
C LEU A 130 -10.17 -35.75 5.96
N ARG A 131 -10.58 -34.70 5.24
CA ARG A 131 -10.32 -34.54 3.80
C ARG A 131 -8.84 -34.71 3.46
N LYS A 132 -7.95 -34.01 4.17
CA LYS A 132 -6.48 -34.13 3.99
C LYS A 132 -5.84 -35.15 4.94
N ASN A 133 -6.50 -35.45 6.06
CA ASN A 133 -5.92 -36.25 7.13
C ASN A 133 -6.73 -37.53 7.41
N ARG A 134 -7.15 -38.27 6.38
CA ARG A 134 -7.95 -39.51 6.53
C ARG A 134 -7.36 -40.53 7.50
N HIS A 135 -6.03 -40.57 7.59
CA HIS A 135 -5.30 -41.42 8.53
C HIS A 135 -5.61 -41.11 10.00
N LEU A 136 -6.10 -39.90 10.32
CA LEU A 136 -6.50 -39.47 11.65
C LEU A 136 -7.91 -39.95 12.05
N SER A 137 -8.71 -40.55 11.15
CA SER A 137 -10.11 -40.94 11.42
C SER A 137 -10.33 -41.72 12.73
N LYS A 138 -9.38 -42.57 13.13
CA LYS A 138 -9.46 -43.38 14.36
C LYS A 138 -9.07 -42.62 15.63
N VAL A 139 -8.30 -41.54 15.50
CA VAL A 139 -7.74 -40.78 16.62
C VAL A 139 -8.32 -39.37 16.73
N LEU A 140 -9.08 -38.92 15.72
CA LEU A 140 -9.60 -37.56 15.63
C LEU A 140 -10.51 -37.21 16.80
N ASP A 141 -11.37 -38.14 17.25
CA ASP A 141 -12.21 -37.93 18.43
C ASP A 141 -11.39 -37.60 19.69
N TRP A 142 -10.24 -38.25 19.83
CA TRP A 142 -9.33 -37.98 20.94
C TRP A 142 -8.60 -36.64 20.76
N ILE A 143 -8.20 -36.29 19.54
CA ILE A 143 -7.58 -34.99 19.25
C ILE A 143 -8.56 -33.84 19.54
N LEU A 144 -9.80 -33.94 19.09
CA LEU A 144 -10.83 -32.92 19.30
C LEU A 144 -11.26 -32.81 20.77
N ALA A 145 -11.18 -33.90 21.54
CA ALA A 145 -11.44 -33.88 22.98
C ALA A 145 -10.31 -33.23 23.80
N ASN A 146 -9.09 -33.14 23.26
CA ASN A 146 -7.93 -32.48 23.87
C ASN A 146 -7.61 -31.18 23.12
N ASP A 147 -8.62 -30.32 22.97
CA ASP A 147 -8.53 -29.10 22.18
C ASP A 147 -7.55 -28.08 22.76
N ASP A 148 -7.21 -28.14 24.06
CA ASP A 148 -6.21 -27.27 24.69
C ASP A 148 -4.77 -27.47 24.18
N LYS A 149 -4.49 -28.62 23.57
CA LYS A 149 -3.20 -28.98 22.95
C LYS A 149 -3.23 -28.95 21.43
N LEU A 150 -4.31 -28.42 20.85
CA LEU A 150 -4.52 -28.35 19.42
C LEU A 150 -4.24 -26.94 18.87
N LEU A 151 -3.38 -26.86 17.86
CA LEU A 151 -3.20 -25.68 17.03
C LEU A 151 -3.86 -25.89 15.66
N ILE A 152 -4.73 -24.96 15.27
CA ILE A 152 -5.33 -24.92 13.94
C ILE A 152 -4.76 -23.73 13.18
N ILE A 153 -4.11 -23.98 12.05
CA ILE A 153 -3.56 -22.94 11.18
C ILE A 153 -4.47 -22.80 9.95
N LEU A 154 -5.01 -21.60 9.78
CA LEU A 154 -5.82 -21.17 8.65
C LEU A 154 -4.97 -20.23 7.77
N ASP A 155 -4.46 -20.74 6.65
CA ASP A 155 -3.54 -19.99 5.78
C ASP A 155 -4.26 -19.34 4.59
N GLY A 156 -4.14 -18.01 4.48
CA GLY A 156 -4.57 -17.22 3.33
C GLY A 156 -6.02 -16.73 3.39
N PHE A 157 -6.47 -16.11 4.48
CA PHE A 157 -7.86 -15.61 4.61
C PHE A 157 -8.30 -14.71 3.45
N ASP A 158 -7.39 -13.88 2.94
CA ASP A 158 -7.62 -13.01 1.78
C ASP A 158 -7.91 -13.75 0.47
N GLU A 159 -7.62 -15.07 0.41
CA GLU A 159 -7.85 -15.92 -0.76
C GLU A 159 -9.18 -16.68 -0.68
N PHE A 160 -9.94 -16.56 0.41
CA PHE A 160 -11.23 -17.23 0.56
C PHE A 160 -12.30 -16.58 -0.32
N ARG A 161 -13.10 -17.33 -1.09
CA ARG A 161 -14.17 -16.74 -1.92
C ARG A 161 -15.24 -16.01 -1.11
N HIS A 162 -15.43 -16.39 0.15
CA HIS A 162 -16.50 -15.88 1.02
C HIS A 162 -15.99 -15.06 2.21
N TYR A 163 -14.75 -14.55 2.20
CA TYR A 163 -14.18 -13.80 3.34
C TYR A 163 -15.05 -12.62 3.79
N ARG A 164 -15.77 -11.97 2.86
CA ARG A 164 -16.69 -10.85 3.16
C ARG A 164 -17.96 -11.26 3.92
N ARG A 165 -18.25 -12.57 4.01
CA ARG A 165 -19.44 -13.16 4.66
C ARG A 165 -19.06 -13.94 5.93
N CYS A 166 -17.91 -13.65 6.53
CA CYS A 166 -17.46 -14.32 7.76
C CYS A 166 -18.00 -13.67 9.05
N ASP A 167 -18.69 -12.54 8.95
CA ASP A 167 -19.48 -11.95 10.03
C ASP A 167 -20.89 -12.59 10.01
N VAL A 168 -21.05 -13.70 10.72
CA VAL A 168 -22.28 -14.51 10.73
C VAL A 168 -22.83 -14.60 12.14
N ASP A 169 -24.15 -14.42 12.28
CA ASP A 169 -24.90 -14.58 13.55
C ASP A 169 -25.22 -16.06 13.86
N VAL A 170 -24.80 -16.99 13.00
CA VAL A 170 -25.07 -18.42 13.11
C VAL A 170 -23.81 -19.13 13.61
N PHE A 171 -23.91 -19.77 14.77
CA PHE A 171 -22.80 -20.46 15.43
C PHE A 171 -22.97 -21.97 15.41
N VAL A 172 -21.87 -22.64 15.12
CA VAL A 172 -21.70 -24.09 15.17
C VAL A 172 -20.94 -24.43 16.44
N SER A 173 -21.51 -25.29 17.27
CA SER A 173 -20.90 -25.65 18.57
C SER A 173 -20.24 -27.03 18.57
N LYS A 174 -20.62 -27.89 17.63
CA LYS A 174 -20.14 -29.29 17.57
C LYS A 174 -19.37 -29.58 16.29
N PRO A 175 -18.27 -30.35 16.36
CA PRO A 175 -17.49 -30.71 15.17
C PRO A 175 -18.24 -31.52 14.11
N GLU A 176 -19.34 -32.19 14.47
CA GLU A 176 -20.17 -33.02 13.58
C GLU A 176 -21.41 -32.29 13.02
N GLU A 177 -21.64 -31.05 13.40
CA GLU A 177 -22.79 -30.26 12.95
C GLU A 177 -22.52 -29.68 11.55
N ASP A 178 -23.42 -29.99 10.62
CA ASP A 178 -23.31 -29.52 9.23
C ASP A 178 -23.69 -28.05 9.12
N ALA A 179 -22.82 -27.26 8.48
CA ALA A 179 -22.92 -25.83 8.32
C ALA A 179 -22.14 -25.36 7.08
N GLU A 180 -22.30 -24.09 6.72
CA GLU A 180 -21.49 -23.49 5.66
C GLU A 180 -20.04 -23.28 6.14
N VAL A 181 -19.06 -23.32 5.23
CA VAL A 181 -17.64 -23.23 5.59
C VAL A 181 -17.32 -21.92 6.34
N ASN A 182 -17.92 -20.80 5.93
CA ASN A 182 -17.74 -19.52 6.62
C ASN A 182 -18.31 -19.54 8.05
N GLU A 183 -19.40 -20.27 8.32
CA GLU A 183 -20.00 -20.41 9.66
C GLU A 183 -19.10 -21.24 10.57
N ILE A 184 -18.54 -22.36 10.06
CA ILE A 184 -17.60 -23.20 10.81
C ILE A 184 -16.35 -22.40 11.21
N LEU A 185 -15.78 -21.65 10.26
CA LEU A 185 -14.58 -20.84 10.50
C LEU A 185 -14.85 -19.65 11.43
N GLY A 186 -16.00 -18.98 11.26
CA GLY A 186 -16.44 -17.92 12.15
C GLY A 186 -16.59 -18.43 13.59
N SER A 187 -17.24 -19.58 13.76
CA SER A 187 -17.43 -20.24 15.07
C SER A 187 -16.10 -20.65 15.71
N LEU A 188 -15.14 -21.12 14.90
CA LEU A 188 -13.79 -21.47 15.37
C LEU A 188 -12.99 -20.25 15.84
N LEU A 189 -13.11 -19.12 15.13
CA LEU A 189 -12.42 -17.87 15.49
C LEU A 189 -13.03 -17.26 16.75
N GLN A 190 -14.36 -17.24 16.87
CA GLN A 190 -15.07 -16.73 18.02
C GLN A 190 -14.97 -17.65 19.26
N GLY A 191 -14.60 -18.91 19.06
CA GLY A 191 -14.41 -19.89 20.13
C GLY A 191 -15.67 -20.65 20.53
N GLU A 192 -16.74 -20.54 19.74
CA GLU A 192 -17.96 -21.36 19.89
C GLU A 192 -17.70 -22.82 19.49
N LEU A 193 -16.81 -23.03 18.51
CA LEU A 193 -16.29 -24.34 18.12
C LEU A 193 -14.87 -24.52 18.64
N LEU A 194 -14.61 -25.59 19.39
CA LEU A 194 -13.31 -25.92 20.00
C LEU A 194 -12.74 -24.75 20.84
N PRO A 195 -13.38 -24.41 21.98
CA PRO A 195 -13.09 -23.21 22.76
C PRO A 195 -11.67 -23.17 23.37
N ASN A 196 -11.00 -24.32 23.51
CA ASN A 196 -9.61 -24.35 23.99
C ASN A 196 -8.56 -24.44 22.90
N ALA A 197 -8.96 -24.68 21.65
CA ALA A 197 -8.03 -24.71 20.54
C ALA A 197 -7.41 -23.34 20.26
N SER A 198 -6.10 -23.38 20.03
CA SER A 198 -5.36 -22.23 19.52
C SER A 198 -5.54 -22.15 18.01
N VAL A 199 -5.76 -20.94 17.48
CA VAL A 199 -5.98 -20.70 16.06
C VAL A 199 -5.01 -19.63 15.60
N MET A 200 -4.27 -19.94 14.53
CA MET A 200 -3.45 -18.98 13.79
C MET A 200 -4.11 -18.70 12.46
N LEU A 201 -4.42 -17.44 12.20
CA LEU A 201 -4.96 -16.98 10.92
C LEU A 201 -3.89 -16.15 10.21
N THR A 202 -3.66 -16.39 8.91
CA THR A 202 -2.83 -15.50 8.09
C THR A 202 -3.71 -14.71 7.12
N SER A 203 -3.44 -13.41 6.96
CA SER A 203 -4.22 -12.54 6.06
C SER A 203 -3.43 -11.33 5.57
N ARG A 204 -3.81 -10.79 4.41
CA ARG A 204 -3.47 -9.39 4.05
C ARG A 204 -4.26 -8.39 4.87
N PRO A 205 -3.73 -7.16 5.08
CA PRO A 205 -4.44 -6.07 5.75
C PRO A 205 -5.85 -5.79 5.19
N THR A 206 -6.01 -5.86 3.87
CA THR A 206 -7.29 -5.60 3.18
C THR A 206 -8.44 -6.48 3.63
N ALA A 207 -8.19 -7.75 4.00
CA ALA A 207 -9.24 -8.67 4.41
C ALA A 207 -9.50 -8.67 5.93
N ILE A 208 -8.67 -7.99 6.73
CA ILE A 208 -8.77 -8.00 8.20
C ILE A 208 -10.09 -7.40 8.69
N ASN A 209 -10.62 -6.38 7.99
CA ASN A 209 -11.86 -5.72 8.38
C ASN A 209 -13.08 -6.66 8.36
N HIS A 210 -13.00 -7.80 7.67
CA HIS A 210 -14.03 -8.82 7.62
C HIS A 210 -13.89 -9.91 8.70
N ILE A 211 -12.85 -9.82 9.55
CA ILE A 211 -12.68 -10.71 10.70
C ILE A 211 -13.55 -10.17 11.85
N PRO A 212 -14.37 -11.00 12.52
CA PRO A 212 -15.22 -10.57 13.63
C PRO A 212 -14.46 -9.82 14.72
N VAL A 213 -15.01 -8.70 15.19
CA VAL A 213 -14.35 -7.85 16.20
C VAL A 213 -14.24 -8.59 17.53
N GLY A 214 -13.08 -8.51 18.17
CA GLY A 214 -12.85 -9.08 19.51
C GLY A 214 -12.53 -10.58 19.54
N CYS A 215 -12.41 -11.26 18.38
CA CYS A 215 -12.03 -12.67 18.33
C CYS A 215 -10.51 -12.92 18.37
N ILE A 216 -9.68 -11.91 18.12
CA ILE A 216 -8.22 -12.03 18.06
C ILE A 216 -7.58 -11.57 19.37
N ASP A 217 -6.77 -12.43 19.99
CA ASP A 217 -6.04 -12.12 21.22
C ASP A 217 -4.72 -11.38 20.93
N ARG A 218 -4.06 -11.71 19.81
CA ARG A 218 -2.78 -11.09 19.41
C ARG A 218 -2.72 -10.83 17.91
N TYR A 219 -2.23 -9.63 17.58
CA TYR A 219 -1.91 -9.21 16.22
C TYR A 219 -0.40 -9.25 16.03
N VAL A 220 0.05 -9.95 14.99
CA VAL A 220 1.46 -10.05 14.62
C VAL A 220 1.62 -9.54 13.20
N LEU A 221 2.61 -8.70 12.99
CA LEU A 221 2.98 -8.18 11.68
C LEU A 221 4.27 -8.85 11.20
N ILE A 222 4.25 -9.39 9.98
CA ILE A 222 5.48 -9.78 9.28
C ILE A 222 6.10 -8.51 8.68
N ALA A 223 7.23 -8.09 9.25
CA ALA A 223 7.95 -6.88 8.87
C ALA A 223 8.96 -7.10 7.71
N GLY A 224 8.98 -8.29 7.11
CA GLY A 224 9.89 -8.65 6.01
C GLY A 224 11.32 -8.89 6.50
N PHE A 225 12.29 -8.55 5.65
CA PHE A 225 13.71 -8.65 5.95
C PHE A 225 14.24 -7.39 6.65
N SER A 226 15.31 -7.51 7.42
CA SER A 226 16.24 -6.40 7.66
C SER A 226 17.39 -6.48 6.66
N ILE A 227 18.28 -5.49 6.68
CA ILE A 227 19.44 -5.46 5.79
C ILE A 227 20.31 -6.72 5.94
N ASN A 228 20.40 -7.27 7.16
CA ASN A 228 21.16 -8.49 7.43
C ASN A 228 20.49 -9.73 6.80
N GLU A 229 19.16 -9.83 6.87
CA GLU A 229 18.44 -10.92 6.21
C GLU A 229 18.45 -10.79 4.68
N VAL A 230 18.48 -9.56 4.13
CA VAL A 230 18.72 -9.36 2.70
C VAL A 230 20.10 -9.90 2.31
N GLN A 231 21.15 -9.61 3.07
CA GLN A 231 22.49 -10.16 2.82
C GLN A 231 22.54 -11.70 2.93
N ASP A 232 21.92 -12.28 3.96
CA ASP A 232 21.81 -13.74 4.13
C ASP A 232 21.05 -14.37 2.95
N PHE A 233 19.98 -13.71 2.49
CA PHE A 233 19.25 -14.14 1.30
C PHE A 233 20.15 -14.18 0.07
N PHE A 234 20.92 -13.12 -0.19
CA PHE A 234 21.83 -13.06 -1.34
C PHE A 234 22.87 -14.17 -1.27
N LEU A 235 23.45 -14.39 -0.08
CA LEU A 235 24.42 -15.46 0.12
C LEU A 235 23.84 -16.85 -0.21
N ARG A 236 22.62 -17.13 0.26
CA ARG A 236 21.93 -18.41 0.00
C ARG A 236 21.49 -18.55 -1.45
N TYR A 237 21.06 -17.47 -2.10
CA TYR A 237 20.62 -17.48 -3.49
C TYR A 237 21.78 -17.71 -4.47
N PHE A 238 22.89 -16.97 -4.28
CA PHE A 238 24.06 -17.07 -5.18
C PHE A 238 24.99 -18.23 -4.82
N GLN A 239 24.96 -18.72 -3.58
CA GLN A 239 25.80 -19.82 -3.07
C GLN A 239 27.31 -19.55 -3.16
N ASP A 240 27.70 -18.30 -3.43
CA ASP A 240 29.08 -17.82 -3.52
C ASP A 240 29.14 -16.45 -2.82
N ALA A 241 29.94 -16.36 -1.76
CA ALA A 241 30.05 -15.16 -0.93
C ALA A 241 30.59 -13.94 -1.70
N ALA A 242 31.54 -14.13 -2.61
CA ALA A 242 32.11 -13.03 -3.38
C ALA A 242 31.13 -12.54 -4.47
N VAL A 243 30.34 -13.43 -5.07
CA VAL A 243 29.27 -13.03 -5.99
C VAL A 243 28.15 -12.32 -5.22
N ALA A 244 27.69 -12.88 -4.11
CA ALA A 244 26.63 -12.32 -3.29
C ALA A 244 26.95 -10.90 -2.81
N ASP A 245 28.17 -10.68 -2.31
CA ASP A 245 28.62 -9.36 -1.83
C ASP A 245 28.69 -8.32 -2.96
N ARG A 246 29.18 -8.71 -4.14
CA ARG A 246 29.17 -7.83 -5.32
C ARG A 246 27.74 -7.49 -5.77
N MET A 247 26.84 -8.48 -5.82
CA MET A 247 25.45 -8.27 -6.23
C MET A 247 24.69 -7.40 -5.22
N PHE A 248 24.92 -7.62 -3.92
CA PHE A 248 24.36 -6.80 -2.86
C PHE A 248 24.87 -5.35 -2.92
N SER A 249 26.15 -5.15 -3.23
CA SER A 249 26.73 -3.81 -3.44
C SER A 249 26.06 -3.07 -4.58
N THR A 250 25.79 -3.74 -5.71
CA THR A 250 25.04 -3.18 -6.84
C THR A 250 23.63 -2.75 -6.43
N VAL A 251 22.92 -3.59 -5.66
CA VAL A 251 21.57 -3.28 -5.17
C VAL A 251 21.56 -2.14 -4.17
N SER A 252 22.55 -2.11 -3.28
CA SER A 252 22.69 -1.05 -2.26
C SER A 252 22.92 0.33 -2.88
N ALA A 253 23.50 0.39 -4.10
CA ALA A 253 23.67 1.62 -4.86
C ALA A 253 22.37 2.08 -5.57
N ASN A 254 21.34 1.23 -5.67
CA ASN A 254 20.05 1.56 -6.26
C ASN A 254 18.94 1.51 -5.20
N GLU A 255 18.49 2.69 -4.77
CA GLU A 255 17.51 2.82 -3.69
C GLU A 255 16.19 2.07 -3.96
N LEU A 256 15.69 2.08 -5.20
CA LEU A 256 14.46 1.37 -5.58
C LEU A 256 14.63 -0.14 -5.40
N MET A 257 15.71 -0.72 -5.92
CA MET A 257 15.99 -2.15 -5.76
C MET A 257 16.16 -2.53 -4.29
N LEU A 258 16.93 -1.76 -3.52
CA LEU A 258 17.16 -2.02 -2.11
C LEU A 258 15.84 -1.98 -1.31
N THR A 259 15.02 -0.96 -1.56
CA THR A 259 13.69 -0.81 -0.96
C THR A 259 12.81 -2.03 -1.18
N LEU A 260 12.82 -2.56 -2.41
CA LEU A 260 12.04 -3.74 -2.76
C LEU A 260 12.57 -5.01 -2.10
N CYS A 261 13.90 -5.13 -1.92
CA CYS A 261 14.51 -6.32 -1.31
C CYS A 261 14.10 -6.56 0.16
N TYR A 262 13.51 -5.59 0.85
CA TYR A 262 12.92 -5.83 2.17
C TYR A 262 11.71 -6.78 2.13
N ILE A 263 11.11 -6.99 0.96
CA ILE A 263 10.05 -7.96 0.75
C ILE A 263 10.66 -9.20 0.08
N PRO A 264 10.59 -10.39 0.69
CA PRO A 264 11.24 -11.60 0.19
C PRO A 264 10.95 -11.94 -1.28
N ALA A 265 9.69 -11.86 -1.71
CA ALA A 265 9.34 -12.12 -3.11
C ALA A 265 10.03 -11.17 -4.10
N PHE A 266 10.22 -9.90 -3.71
CA PHE A 266 10.92 -8.92 -4.53
C PHE A 266 12.43 -9.05 -4.45
N CYS A 267 12.96 -9.43 -3.29
CA CYS A 267 14.36 -9.82 -3.14
C CYS A 267 14.73 -10.94 -4.13
N SER A 268 13.83 -11.93 -4.32
CA SER A 268 13.95 -12.95 -5.36
C SER A 268 14.02 -12.38 -6.77
N ILE A 269 13.10 -11.47 -7.10
CA ILE A 269 13.01 -10.84 -8.42
C ILE A 269 14.32 -10.11 -8.74
N VAL A 270 14.83 -9.33 -7.79
CA VAL A 270 16.09 -8.61 -7.93
C VAL A 270 17.26 -9.58 -8.09
N CYS A 271 17.35 -10.64 -7.28
CA CYS A 271 18.40 -11.66 -7.43
C CYS A 271 18.33 -12.36 -8.80
N CYS A 272 17.13 -12.63 -9.31
CA CYS A 272 16.92 -13.21 -10.63
C CYS A 272 17.45 -12.29 -11.75
N ILE A 273 17.14 -10.99 -11.68
CA ILE A 273 17.66 -9.98 -12.63
C ILE A 273 19.19 -9.93 -12.58
N LEU A 274 19.77 -9.89 -11.38
CA LEU A 274 21.22 -9.77 -11.18
C LEU A 274 21.97 -11.01 -11.66
N ASN A 275 21.36 -12.19 -11.56
CA ASN A 275 21.96 -13.43 -12.06
C ASN A 275 22.21 -13.39 -13.58
N GLU A 276 21.29 -12.76 -14.32
CA GLU A 276 21.34 -12.62 -15.78
C GLU A 276 21.97 -11.28 -16.24
N SER A 277 22.40 -10.43 -15.30
CA SER A 277 22.80 -9.04 -15.56
C SER A 277 24.00 -8.86 -16.48
N LYS A 278 24.90 -9.84 -16.56
CA LYS A 278 26.09 -9.76 -17.43
C LYS A 278 25.73 -9.61 -18.92
N ASP A 279 24.56 -10.11 -19.31
CA ASP A 279 24.06 -10.08 -20.69
C ASP A 279 22.90 -9.08 -20.86
N LEU A 280 22.43 -8.44 -19.77
CA LEU A 280 21.43 -7.38 -19.82
C LEU A 280 22.16 -6.08 -20.15
N CYS A 281 22.29 -5.79 -21.45
CA CYS A 281 22.81 -4.50 -21.93
C CYS A 281 21.79 -3.40 -21.59
N GLY A 282 21.86 -2.83 -20.38
CA GLY A 282 20.87 -1.86 -19.90
C GLY A 282 21.36 -1.01 -18.73
N GLU A 283 20.84 0.22 -18.67
CA GLU A 283 20.98 1.10 -17.51
C GLU A 283 20.33 0.46 -16.26
N SER A 284 20.80 0.86 -15.08
CA SER A 284 20.15 0.48 -13.82
C SER A 284 18.67 0.88 -13.83
N PRO A 285 17.75 0.02 -13.36
CA PRO A 285 16.33 0.34 -13.24
C PRO A 285 16.06 1.64 -12.49
N LYS A 286 15.21 2.48 -13.07
CA LYS A 286 14.76 3.76 -12.48
C LYS A 286 13.32 3.67 -11.99
N THR A 287 12.55 2.76 -12.58
CA THR A 287 11.10 2.62 -12.36
C THR A 287 10.73 1.19 -11.96
N MET A 288 9.53 1.01 -11.43
CA MET A 288 9.03 -0.34 -11.13
C MET A 288 8.91 -1.16 -12.41
N THR A 289 8.44 -0.55 -13.49
CA THR A 289 8.28 -1.28 -14.75
C THR A 289 9.61 -1.77 -15.31
N ASP A 290 10.71 -1.01 -15.15
CA ASP A 290 12.04 -1.48 -15.57
C ASP A 290 12.42 -2.79 -14.87
N ILE A 291 12.16 -2.90 -13.57
CA ILE A 291 12.45 -4.11 -12.79
C ILE A 291 11.63 -5.29 -13.33
N TYR A 292 10.34 -5.09 -13.61
CA TYR A 292 9.48 -6.17 -14.10
C TYR A 292 9.80 -6.57 -15.55
N VAL A 293 10.12 -5.61 -16.41
CA VAL A 293 10.57 -5.86 -17.79
C VAL A 293 11.90 -6.61 -17.79
N GLN A 294 12.87 -6.20 -16.95
CA GLN A 294 14.14 -6.91 -16.81
C GLN A 294 13.94 -8.31 -16.20
N TYR A 295 13.04 -8.46 -15.24
CA TYR A 295 12.67 -9.75 -14.65
C TYR A 295 12.08 -10.70 -15.68
N LEU A 296 11.13 -10.23 -16.50
CA LEU A 296 10.57 -11.01 -17.61
C LEU A 296 11.68 -11.51 -18.55
N VAL A 297 12.57 -10.63 -18.97
CA VAL A 297 13.68 -10.99 -19.87
C VAL A 297 14.65 -11.98 -19.20
N ALA A 298 14.99 -11.77 -17.93
CA ALA A 298 15.84 -12.67 -17.16
C ALA A 298 15.24 -14.09 -17.09
N LEU A 299 13.93 -14.21 -16.81
CA LEU A 299 13.23 -15.48 -16.80
C LEU A 299 13.23 -16.17 -18.16
N LEU A 300 12.95 -15.44 -19.24
CA LEU A 300 12.95 -16.03 -20.58
C LEU A 300 14.35 -16.53 -20.97
N ARG A 301 15.40 -15.81 -20.57
CA ARG A 301 16.80 -16.20 -20.81
C ARG A 301 17.22 -17.41 -20.01
N SER A 302 16.92 -17.47 -18.72
CA SER A 302 17.26 -18.63 -17.89
C SER A 302 16.65 -19.93 -18.44
N HIS A 303 15.42 -19.85 -18.98
CA HIS A 303 14.74 -20.98 -19.60
C HIS A 303 15.32 -21.36 -20.98
N THR A 304 15.73 -20.39 -21.79
CA THR A 304 16.32 -20.66 -23.12
C THR A 304 17.76 -21.16 -23.04
N GLN A 305 18.58 -20.62 -22.14
CA GLN A 305 19.98 -21.04 -21.95
C GLN A 305 20.11 -22.48 -21.41
N SER A 306 19.15 -22.94 -20.60
CA SER A 306 19.09 -24.35 -20.18
C SER A 306 18.92 -25.33 -21.36
N ARG A 307 18.38 -24.85 -22.50
CA ARG A 307 18.13 -25.63 -23.72
C ARG A 307 19.19 -25.43 -24.83
N THR A 308 19.92 -24.31 -24.86
CA THR A 308 20.95 -24.06 -25.90
C THR A 308 22.24 -24.85 -25.70
N LYS A 309 22.45 -25.51 -24.54
CA LYS A 309 23.49 -26.56 -24.42
C LYS A 309 23.27 -27.76 -25.38
N THR A 310 22.15 -27.79 -26.11
CA THR A 310 21.79 -28.89 -27.03
C THR A 310 21.54 -28.52 -28.51
N CYS A 311 21.61 -27.25 -28.97
CA CYS A 311 21.36 -26.92 -30.40
C CYS A 311 22.03 -25.62 -30.93
N PRO A 312 22.45 -25.53 -32.23
CA PRO A 312 23.23 -24.42 -32.80
C PRO A 312 22.40 -23.23 -33.36
N GLU A 313 23.13 -22.16 -33.70
CA GLU A 313 22.82 -20.72 -33.63
C GLU A 313 21.89 -20.08 -34.70
N ASP A 314 21.18 -20.85 -35.55
CA ASP A 314 20.42 -20.27 -36.68
C ASP A 314 18.88 -20.12 -36.44
N GLN A 315 18.42 -20.22 -35.17
CA GLN A 315 16.98 -20.27 -34.81
C GLN A 315 16.42 -19.04 -34.07
N GLY A 316 17.22 -17.99 -33.82
CA GLY A 316 16.85 -16.89 -32.89
C GLY A 316 15.49 -16.21 -33.16
N ALA A 317 15.13 -15.98 -34.43
CA ALA A 317 13.84 -15.36 -34.78
C ALA A 317 12.63 -16.27 -34.53
N LYS A 318 12.76 -17.58 -34.78
CA LYS A 318 11.70 -18.57 -34.50
C LYS A 318 11.53 -18.79 -33.00
N THR A 319 12.62 -18.75 -32.24
CA THR A 319 12.59 -18.85 -30.77
C THR A 319 11.87 -17.63 -30.18
N ASN A 320 12.21 -16.40 -30.59
CA ASN A 320 11.55 -15.20 -30.08
C ASN A 320 10.04 -15.17 -30.38
N GLN A 321 9.63 -15.63 -31.55
CA GLN A 321 8.21 -15.70 -31.92
C GLN A 321 7.41 -16.72 -31.09
N GLN A 322 8.05 -17.81 -30.67
CA GLN A 322 7.44 -18.77 -29.74
C GLN A 322 7.37 -18.23 -28.31
N LEU A 323 8.40 -17.51 -27.87
CA LEU A 323 8.42 -16.87 -26.54
C LEU A 323 7.35 -15.78 -26.44
N SER A 324 7.23 -14.93 -27.44
CA SER A 324 6.23 -13.86 -27.47
C SER A 324 4.80 -14.42 -27.44
N ASP A 325 4.50 -15.49 -28.19
CA ASP A 325 3.18 -16.15 -28.14
C ASP A 325 2.84 -16.65 -26.73
N ILE A 326 3.79 -17.28 -26.03
CA ILE A 326 3.54 -17.77 -24.66
C ILE A 326 3.33 -16.60 -23.69
N VAL A 327 4.16 -15.54 -23.78
CA VAL A 327 4.00 -14.34 -22.95
C VAL A 327 2.65 -13.66 -23.21
N LEU A 328 2.19 -13.62 -24.47
CA LEU A 328 0.88 -13.08 -24.82
C LEU A 328 -0.27 -13.92 -24.26
N LYS A 329 -0.18 -15.24 -24.30
CA LYS A 329 -1.20 -16.13 -23.71
C LYS A 329 -1.28 -15.96 -22.18
N LEU A 330 -0.13 -15.88 -21.50
CA LEU A 330 -0.07 -15.58 -20.08
C LEU A 330 -0.64 -14.19 -19.76
N GLY A 331 -0.29 -13.19 -20.57
CA GLY A 331 -0.83 -11.84 -20.47
C GLY A 331 -2.34 -11.77 -20.67
N ARG A 332 -2.90 -12.54 -21.61
CA ARG A 332 -4.35 -12.67 -21.82
C ARG A 332 -5.04 -13.26 -20.59
N LEU A 333 -4.51 -14.34 -20.02
CA LEU A 333 -5.03 -14.94 -18.80
C LEU A 333 -4.99 -13.92 -17.65
N ALA A 334 -3.84 -13.27 -17.45
CA ALA A 334 -3.65 -12.27 -16.41
C ALA A 334 -4.65 -11.11 -16.52
N PHE A 335 -4.82 -10.57 -17.74
CA PHE A 335 -5.75 -9.47 -18.01
C PHE A 335 -7.18 -9.85 -17.69
N LYS A 336 -7.69 -10.96 -18.25
CA LYS A 336 -9.06 -11.40 -18.03
C LYS A 336 -9.34 -11.63 -16.54
N LYS A 337 -8.44 -12.32 -15.86
CA LYS A 337 -8.60 -12.66 -14.45
C LYS A 337 -8.45 -11.46 -13.52
N LEU A 338 -7.61 -10.51 -13.87
CA LEU A 338 -7.51 -9.24 -13.15
C LEU A 338 -8.83 -8.46 -13.21
N MET A 339 -9.45 -8.39 -14.40
CA MET A 339 -10.76 -7.73 -14.58
C MET A 339 -11.90 -8.47 -13.85
N GLU A 340 -11.79 -9.78 -13.68
CA GLU A 340 -12.72 -10.60 -12.88
C GLU A 340 -12.42 -10.56 -11.37
N HIS A 341 -11.40 -9.81 -10.94
CA HIS A 341 -10.88 -9.77 -9.57
C HIS A 341 -10.48 -11.15 -9.02
N GLN A 342 -9.97 -12.02 -9.88
CA GLN A 342 -9.51 -13.37 -9.56
C GLN A 342 -7.98 -13.46 -9.58
N THR A 343 -7.40 -14.06 -8.53
CA THR A 343 -5.96 -14.33 -8.41
C THR A 343 -5.60 -15.81 -8.46
N LEU A 344 -6.62 -16.69 -8.44
CA LEU A 344 -6.50 -18.14 -8.50
C LEU A 344 -7.17 -18.64 -9.77
N PHE A 345 -6.48 -19.48 -10.54
CA PHE A 345 -6.94 -20.02 -11.81
C PHE A 345 -6.96 -21.54 -11.72
N TYR A 346 -8.12 -22.13 -11.93
CA TYR A 346 -8.31 -23.57 -11.80
C TYR A 346 -8.04 -24.25 -13.16
N SER A 347 -7.52 -25.47 -13.17
CA SER A 347 -7.30 -26.23 -14.41
C SER A 347 -8.58 -26.46 -15.22
N SER A 348 -9.75 -26.43 -14.57
CA SER A 348 -11.07 -26.47 -15.22
C SER A 348 -11.42 -25.21 -16.02
N ASP A 349 -10.68 -24.12 -15.83
CA ASP A 349 -10.97 -22.83 -16.44
C ASP A 349 -10.50 -22.81 -17.92
N GLN A 350 -11.38 -22.36 -18.82
CA GLN A 350 -11.12 -22.45 -20.27
C GLN A 350 -9.89 -21.64 -20.70
N ASP A 351 -9.60 -20.54 -20.00
CA ASP A 351 -8.42 -19.72 -20.31
C ASP A 351 -7.11 -20.37 -19.85
N VAL A 352 -7.15 -21.27 -18.87
CA VAL A 352 -6.01 -22.08 -18.43
C VAL A 352 -5.75 -23.22 -19.42
N ALA A 353 -6.81 -23.84 -19.97
CA ALA A 353 -6.68 -24.86 -21.01
C ALA A 353 -5.91 -24.34 -22.26
N GLY A 354 -6.03 -23.04 -22.56
CA GLY A 354 -5.26 -22.38 -23.64
C GLY A 354 -3.73 -22.31 -23.41
N LEU A 355 -3.26 -22.65 -22.21
CA LEU A 355 -1.85 -22.72 -21.83
C LEU A 355 -1.28 -24.15 -21.86
N GLU A 356 -2.11 -25.17 -22.13
CA GLU A 356 -1.67 -26.56 -22.20
C GLU A 356 -0.54 -26.74 -23.24
N GLY A 357 0.51 -27.47 -22.85
CA GLY A 357 1.69 -27.73 -23.68
C GLY A 357 2.72 -26.59 -23.75
N CYS A 358 2.48 -25.44 -23.11
CA CYS A 358 3.45 -24.35 -23.06
C CYS A 358 4.52 -24.60 -21.98
N SER A 359 5.77 -24.83 -22.37
CA SER A 359 6.84 -25.23 -21.45
C SER A 359 7.30 -24.14 -20.45
N LEU A 360 6.85 -22.90 -20.60
CA LEU A 360 7.21 -21.77 -19.74
C LEU A 360 6.12 -21.40 -18.73
N VAL A 361 4.98 -22.09 -18.74
CA VAL A 361 3.88 -21.76 -17.83
C VAL A 361 4.32 -21.95 -16.37
N SER A 362 5.07 -23.01 -16.10
CA SER A 362 5.67 -23.28 -14.78
C SER A 362 6.78 -22.30 -14.37
N THR A 363 7.25 -21.45 -15.28
CA THR A 363 8.17 -20.35 -14.98
C THR A 363 7.44 -19.20 -14.30
N PHE A 364 6.25 -18.86 -14.79
CA PHE A 364 5.53 -17.62 -14.43
C PHE A 364 4.35 -17.87 -13.50
N LEU A 365 3.78 -19.08 -13.53
CA LEU A 365 2.69 -19.50 -12.66
C LEU A 365 3.19 -20.51 -11.63
N ASP A 366 2.88 -20.22 -10.38
CA ASP A 366 2.93 -21.19 -9.30
C ASP A 366 1.79 -22.19 -9.45
N THR A 367 2.13 -23.47 -9.54
CA THR A 367 1.15 -24.55 -9.48
C THR A 367 1.07 -25.08 -8.05
N THR A 368 -0.13 -24.98 -7.49
CA THR A 368 -0.54 -25.64 -6.25
C THR A 368 -1.58 -26.70 -6.57
N VAL A 369 -1.70 -27.71 -5.72
CA VAL A 369 -2.73 -28.74 -5.90
C VAL A 369 -3.76 -28.53 -4.80
N ALA A 370 -4.98 -28.19 -5.20
CA ALA A 370 -6.11 -28.20 -4.30
C ALA A 370 -6.66 -29.64 -4.27
N GLN A 371 -6.82 -30.18 -3.06
CA GLN A 371 -7.13 -31.59 -2.86
C GLN A 371 -8.49 -31.79 -2.20
N GLU A 372 -9.31 -32.65 -2.79
CA GLU A 372 -10.53 -33.20 -2.21
C GLU A 372 -10.48 -34.75 -2.25
N PRO A 373 -11.15 -35.48 -1.34
CA PRO A 373 -11.52 -36.88 -1.50
C PRO A 373 -11.81 -37.38 -2.93
N GLY A 374 -10.79 -37.94 -3.60
CA GLY A 374 -10.94 -38.56 -4.93
C GLY A 374 -10.89 -37.58 -6.10
N PHE A 375 -10.63 -36.29 -5.84
CA PHE A 375 -10.48 -35.25 -6.85
C PHE A 375 -9.31 -34.34 -6.49
N THR A 376 -8.36 -34.22 -7.42
CA THR A 376 -7.23 -33.31 -7.28
C THR A 376 -7.25 -32.35 -8.45
N GLU A 377 -7.27 -31.06 -8.16
CA GLU A 377 -7.27 -30.02 -9.17
C GLU A 377 -6.00 -29.18 -9.07
N GLU A 378 -5.39 -28.89 -10.21
CA GLU A 378 -4.29 -27.95 -10.27
C GLU A 378 -4.83 -26.53 -10.21
N VAL A 379 -4.32 -25.75 -9.25
CA VAL A 379 -4.62 -24.35 -9.06
C VAL A 379 -3.37 -23.55 -9.34
N PHE A 380 -3.46 -22.73 -10.39
CA PHE A 380 -2.41 -21.82 -10.83
C PHE A 380 -2.62 -20.45 -10.21
N SER A 381 -1.52 -19.78 -9.91
CA SER A 381 -1.51 -18.38 -9.49
C SER A 381 -0.22 -17.72 -9.95
N PHE A 382 -0.23 -16.43 -10.23
CA PHE A 382 1.04 -15.70 -10.31
C PHE A 382 1.68 -15.65 -8.91
N ALA A 383 3.01 -15.64 -8.86
CA ALA A 383 3.76 -15.56 -7.60
C ALA A 383 3.37 -14.34 -6.73
N HIS A 384 2.85 -13.29 -7.38
CA HIS A 384 2.31 -12.10 -6.75
C HIS A 384 1.28 -11.39 -7.65
N LEU A 385 0.30 -10.67 -7.06
CA LEU A 385 -0.70 -9.88 -7.81
C LEU A 385 -0.05 -8.83 -8.73
N THR A 386 1.01 -8.18 -8.27
CA THR A 386 1.76 -7.21 -9.08
C THR A 386 2.34 -7.84 -10.35
N VAL A 387 2.70 -9.13 -10.33
CA VAL A 387 3.16 -9.85 -11.52
C VAL A 387 1.98 -10.08 -12.46
N GLN A 388 0.81 -10.45 -11.93
CA GLN A 388 -0.43 -10.54 -12.72
C GLN A 388 -0.79 -9.19 -13.35
N GLU A 389 -0.76 -8.09 -12.60
CA GLU A 389 -1.01 -6.74 -13.11
C GLU A 389 -0.01 -6.36 -14.20
N PHE A 390 1.28 -6.66 -14.02
CA PHE A 390 2.30 -6.43 -15.05
C PHE A 390 2.01 -7.20 -16.34
N PHE A 391 1.70 -8.49 -16.27
CA PHE A 391 1.35 -9.30 -17.44
C PHE A 391 0.06 -8.83 -18.12
N ALA A 392 -0.92 -8.40 -17.34
CA ALA A 392 -2.14 -7.79 -17.86
C ALA A 392 -1.85 -6.48 -18.61
N SER A 393 -1.02 -5.61 -18.04
CA SER A 393 -0.59 -4.35 -18.66
C SER A 393 0.24 -4.60 -19.92
N LEU A 394 1.13 -5.59 -19.90
CA LEU A 394 1.92 -5.99 -21.06
C LEU A 394 1.03 -6.47 -22.21
N TYR A 395 0.05 -7.32 -21.92
CA TYR A 395 -0.93 -7.76 -22.90
C TYR A 395 -1.72 -6.59 -23.49
N CYS A 396 -2.17 -5.66 -22.65
CA CYS A 396 -2.84 -4.45 -23.11
C CYS A 396 -1.91 -3.63 -24.00
N ALA A 397 -0.66 -3.37 -23.62
CA ALA A 397 0.28 -2.54 -24.38
C ALA A 397 0.55 -3.02 -25.81
N VAL A 398 0.58 -4.34 -26.03
CA VAL A 398 1.01 -4.95 -27.29
C VAL A 398 -0.15 -5.45 -28.18
N THR A 399 -1.40 -5.39 -27.69
CA THR A 399 -2.58 -5.87 -28.44
C THR A 399 -3.61 -4.75 -28.71
N ASP A 400 -4.64 -5.08 -29.49
CA ASP A 400 -5.77 -4.19 -29.81
C ASP A 400 -6.80 -4.06 -28.69
N GLN A 401 -6.55 -4.66 -27.52
CA GLN A 401 -7.45 -4.49 -26.38
C GLN A 401 -7.59 -2.99 -26.05
N PRO A 402 -8.83 -2.49 -25.86
CA PRO A 402 -9.01 -1.12 -25.44
C PRO A 402 -8.29 -0.89 -24.11
N LEU A 403 -7.76 0.30 -23.93
CA LEU A 403 -7.25 0.72 -22.64
C LEU A 403 -8.43 0.66 -21.67
N PRO A 404 -8.36 -0.12 -20.57
CA PRO A 404 -9.40 -0.06 -19.56
C PRO A 404 -9.62 1.40 -19.17
N ASP A 405 -10.87 1.85 -19.12
CA ASP A 405 -11.21 3.19 -18.66
C ASP A 405 -11.05 3.26 -17.14
N ALA A 406 -9.80 3.14 -16.68
CA ALA A 406 -9.41 3.27 -15.28
C ALA A 406 -9.61 4.69 -14.72
N MET A 407 -10.05 5.65 -15.56
CA MET A 407 -10.17 7.06 -15.21
C MET A 407 -11.46 7.76 -15.69
N GLN A 408 -12.36 7.09 -16.42
CA GLN A 408 -13.62 7.66 -16.90
C GLN A 408 -14.84 6.76 -16.62
N SER A 409 -14.90 6.09 -15.47
CA SER A 409 -16.23 5.77 -14.93
C SER A 409 -16.78 7.05 -14.31
N SER A 410 -17.81 7.59 -14.95
CA SER A 410 -18.72 8.60 -14.42
C SER A 410 -19.54 8.10 -13.21
N ASP A 411 -19.17 6.96 -12.63
CA ASP A 411 -19.60 6.54 -11.30
C ASP A 411 -18.50 6.96 -10.31
N ASN A 412 -18.89 7.86 -9.41
CA ASN A 412 -18.07 8.68 -8.52
C ASN A 412 -17.06 7.99 -7.57
N GLN A 413 -16.59 6.76 -7.82
CA GLN A 413 -15.62 6.07 -6.96
C GLN A 413 -14.60 5.25 -7.76
N ASN A 414 -13.49 5.92 -8.13
CA ASN A 414 -12.29 5.22 -8.57
C ASN A 414 -11.63 4.55 -7.36
N ASN A 415 -11.87 3.25 -7.16
CA ASN A 415 -11.32 2.49 -6.02
C ASN A 415 -9.80 2.20 -6.14
N GLY A 416 -9.08 2.83 -7.09
CA GLY A 416 -7.62 2.72 -7.26
C GLY A 416 -7.11 1.30 -7.61
N HIS A 417 -8.00 0.34 -7.84
CA HIS A 417 -7.65 -1.07 -8.05
C HIS A 417 -6.84 -1.36 -9.33
N LEU A 418 -6.76 -0.39 -10.27
CA LEU A 418 -5.98 -0.48 -11.51
C LEU A 418 -4.85 0.55 -11.56
N ASP A 419 -4.48 1.16 -10.44
CA ASP A 419 -3.43 2.18 -10.40
C ASP A 419 -2.09 1.57 -10.83
N LEU A 420 -1.66 0.45 -10.23
CA LEU A 420 -0.42 -0.22 -10.59
C LEU A 420 -0.46 -0.83 -12.01
N PHE A 421 -1.62 -1.36 -12.43
CA PHE A 421 -1.83 -1.73 -13.83
C PHE A 421 -1.55 -0.54 -14.78
N SER A 422 -2.05 0.64 -14.46
CA SER A 422 -1.85 1.86 -15.26
C SER A 422 -0.39 2.31 -15.26
N ARG A 423 0.28 2.23 -14.10
CA ARG A 423 1.73 2.53 -13.98
C ARG A 423 2.57 1.59 -14.85
N PHE A 424 2.33 0.29 -14.77
CA PHE A 424 3.00 -0.69 -15.63
C PHE A 424 2.71 -0.45 -17.10
N LEU A 425 1.47 -0.16 -17.46
CA LEU A 425 1.09 0.13 -18.83
C LEU A 425 1.85 1.36 -19.36
N SER A 426 1.92 2.43 -18.56
CA SER A 426 2.72 3.61 -18.86
C SER A 426 4.19 3.25 -19.08
N GLY A 427 4.81 2.56 -18.12
CA GLY A 427 6.22 2.20 -18.18
C GLY A 427 6.55 1.28 -19.35
N ILE A 428 5.65 0.36 -19.73
CA ILE A 428 5.83 -0.54 -20.88
C ILE A 428 5.77 0.24 -22.19
N LEU A 429 4.84 1.21 -22.27
CA LEU A 429 4.68 2.09 -23.43
C LEU A 429 5.76 3.18 -23.53
N SER A 430 6.65 3.32 -22.54
CA SER A 430 7.81 4.22 -22.64
C SER A 430 8.75 3.78 -23.76
N ASP A 431 9.43 4.74 -24.39
CA ASP A 431 10.37 4.44 -25.48
C ASP A 431 11.48 3.47 -25.05
N ARG A 432 11.98 3.60 -23.81
CA ARG A 432 13.01 2.70 -23.27
C ARG A 432 12.53 1.25 -23.23
N ASN A 433 11.40 0.99 -22.58
CA ASN A 433 10.93 -0.37 -22.34
C ASN A 433 10.29 -0.97 -23.59
N SER A 434 9.57 -0.19 -24.39
CA SER A 434 9.05 -0.63 -25.68
C SER A 434 10.18 -1.10 -26.61
N ASN A 435 11.26 -0.31 -26.72
CA ASN A 435 12.44 -0.69 -27.51
C ASN A 435 13.15 -1.91 -26.93
N PHE A 436 13.25 -2.01 -25.61
CA PHE A 436 13.90 -3.15 -24.95
C PHE A 436 13.10 -4.46 -25.13
N LEU A 437 11.78 -4.43 -24.95
CA LEU A 437 10.89 -5.58 -25.17
C LEU A 437 10.88 -6.04 -26.63
N SER A 438 10.87 -5.09 -27.57
CA SER A 438 11.01 -5.35 -29.00
C SER A 438 12.30 -6.11 -29.32
N ARG A 439 13.44 -5.63 -28.79
CA ARG A 439 14.75 -6.25 -29.03
C ARG A 439 14.93 -7.60 -28.34
N GLN A 440 14.42 -7.77 -27.13
CA GLN A 440 14.69 -8.96 -26.29
C GLN A 440 13.65 -10.07 -26.41
N VAL A 441 12.38 -9.72 -26.66
CA VAL A 441 11.26 -10.67 -26.64
C VAL A 441 10.50 -10.67 -27.97
N GLY A 442 10.73 -9.69 -28.86
CA GLY A 442 9.95 -9.53 -30.09
C GLY A 442 8.53 -9.04 -29.84
N LEU A 443 8.29 -8.39 -28.69
CA LEU A 443 7.02 -7.75 -28.36
C LEU A 443 7.06 -6.29 -28.78
N HIS A 444 6.20 -5.91 -29.72
CA HIS A 444 6.15 -4.57 -30.29
C HIS A 444 4.93 -3.81 -29.75
N CYS A 445 5.18 -2.69 -29.09
CA CYS A 445 4.10 -1.73 -28.78
C CYS A 445 3.81 -0.90 -30.03
N ARG A 446 2.53 -0.68 -30.33
CA ARG A 446 2.12 0.12 -31.49
C ARG A 446 2.35 1.60 -31.22
N GLU A 447 2.98 2.32 -32.14
CA GLU A 447 3.26 3.75 -32.02
C GLU A 447 1.98 4.57 -31.77
N GLU A 448 0.89 4.24 -32.46
CA GLU A 448 -0.42 4.88 -32.26
C GLU A 448 -0.91 4.73 -30.81
N LYS A 449 -0.68 3.57 -30.18
CA LYS A 449 -1.11 3.29 -28.81
C LYS A 449 -0.24 4.00 -27.78
N VAL A 450 1.07 4.07 -28.02
CA VAL A 450 2.02 4.85 -27.22
C VAL A 450 1.58 6.32 -27.20
N GLU A 451 1.35 6.89 -28.37
CA GLU A 451 0.99 8.30 -28.54
C GLU A 451 -0.42 8.59 -27.98
N MET A 452 -1.38 7.69 -28.19
CA MET A 452 -2.71 7.77 -27.57
C MET A 452 -2.62 7.77 -26.03
N TYR A 453 -1.80 6.90 -25.44
CA TYR A 453 -1.67 6.81 -23.98
C TYR A 453 -0.93 8.02 -23.40
N ARG A 454 0.12 8.51 -24.05
CA ARG A 454 0.79 9.76 -23.67
C ARG A 454 -0.18 10.94 -23.68
N ARG A 455 -1.02 11.06 -24.72
CA ARG A 455 -2.08 12.09 -24.78
C ARG A 455 -3.12 11.94 -23.68
N LYS A 456 -3.49 10.70 -23.33
CA LYS A 456 -4.38 10.42 -22.20
C LYS A 456 -3.78 10.94 -20.89
N ILE A 457 -2.53 10.57 -20.57
CA ILE A 457 -1.83 11.06 -19.37
C ILE A 457 -1.82 12.61 -19.34
N THR A 458 -1.44 13.26 -20.43
CA THR A 458 -1.37 14.73 -20.49
C THR A 458 -2.73 15.39 -20.31
N THR A 459 -3.78 14.85 -20.93
CA THR A 459 -5.17 15.34 -20.78
C THR A 459 -5.65 15.17 -19.34
N ASP A 460 -5.42 14.01 -18.74
CA ASP A 460 -5.82 13.70 -17.37
C ASP A 460 -5.08 14.62 -16.38
N LEU A 461 -3.77 14.82 -16.55
CA LEU A 461 -2.99 15.76 -15.75
C LEU A 461 -3.53 17.20 -15.86
N ALA A 462 -3.94 17.64 -17.06
CA ALA A 462 -4.47 18.99 -17.26
C ALA A 462 -5.78 19.19 -16.46
N VAL A 463 -6.72 18.25 -16.55
CA VAL A 463 -7.99 18.29 -15.83
C VAL A 463 -7.77 18.26 -14.32
N LEU A 464 -6.91 17.35 -13.83
CA LEU A 464 -6.62 17.19 -12.41
C LEU A 464 -5.90 18.43 -11.83
N CYS A 465 -4.98 19.03 -12.59
CA CYS A 465 -4.31 20.27 -12.19
C CYS A 465 -5.25 21.48 -12.17
N GLU A 466 -6.31 21.49 -12.99
CA GLU A 466 -7.28 22.58 -13.05
C GLU A 466 -8.27 22.50 -11.87
N ASN A 467 -8.83 21.31 -11.61
CA ASN A 467 -9.82 21.12 -10.56
C ASN A 467 -9.22 20.86 -9.16
N GLY A 468 -7.93 20.49 -9.07
CA GLY A 468 -7.23 20.18 -7.81
C GLY A 468 -7.63 18.84 -7.20
N ALA A 469 -8.12 17.90 -8.01
CA ALA A 469 -8.41 16.54 -7.60
C ALA A 469 -7.12 15.71 -7.47
N HIS A 470 -7.24 14.51 -6.89
CA HIS A 470 -6.11 13.63 -6.60
C HIS A 470 -5.36 13.22 -7.85
N ILE A 471 -4.08 13.59 -7.89
CA ILE A 471 -3.25 13.45 -9.09
C ILE A 471 -2.19 12.35 -8.97
N LEU A 472 -2.01 11.77 -7.79
CA LEU A 472 -0.85 10.93 -7.46
C LEU A 472 -0.61 9.79 -8.47
N ASN A 473 -1.65 9.05 -8.87
CA ASN A 473 -1.48 7.97 -9.83
C ASN A 473 -1.03 8.46 -11.22
N CYS A 474 -1.55 9.60 -11.69
CA CYS A 474 -1.09 10.22 -12.93
C CYS A 474 0.36 10.69 -12.85
N LEU A 475 0.80 11.20 -11.69
CA LEU A 475 2.20 11.54 -11.47
C LEU A 475 3.09 10.30 -11.57
N HIS A 476 2.65 9.16 -11.03
CA HIS A 476 3.36 7.89 -11.19
C HIS A 476 3.39 7.41 -12.64
N CYS A 477 2.26 7.49 -13.38
CA CYS A 477 2.25 7.15 -14.79
C CYS A 477 3.24 8.03 -15.59
N LEU A 478 3.31 9.33 -15.29
CA LEU A 478 4.29 10.23 -15.89
C LEU A 478 5.72 9.86 -15.49
N PHE A 479 5.96 9.54 -14.23
CA PHE A 479 7.26 9.07 -13.75
C PHE A 479 7.69 7.77 -14.45
N GLU A 480 6.80 6.82 -14.68
CA GLU A 480 7.09 5.57 -15.38
C GLU A 480 7.53 5.79 -16.85
N GLN A 481 7.15 6.91 -17.49
CA GLN A 481 7.63 7.25 -18.83
C GLN A 481 9.13 7.61 -18.86
N GLN A 482 9.66 8.23 -17.78
CA GLN A 482 11.05 8.72 -17.70
C GLN A 482 11.50 9.51 -18.95
N ASP A 483 10.57 10.22 -19.60
CA ASP A 483 10.81 10.97 -20.82
C ASP A 483 10.75 12.48 -20.53
N PRO A 484 11.90 13.18 -20.47
CA PRO A 484 11.95 14.62 -20.25
C PRO A 484 11.51 15.42 -21.49
N SER A 485 11.43 14.78 -22.66
CA SER A 485 10.94 15.41 -23.88
C SER A 485 9.43 15.46 -23.97
N MET A 486 8.72 14.78 -23.05
CA MET A 486 7.27 14.94 -22.90
C MET A 486 6.95 16.39 -22.58
N THR A 487 6.65 17.14 -23.63
CA THR A 487 6.20 18.51 -23.49
C THR A 487 4.81 18.46 -22.84
N LEU A 488 4.64 19.19 -21.76
CA LEU A 488 3.38 19.36 -21.04
C LEU A 488 2.72 20.74 -21.31
N PRO A 489 2.70 21.28 -22.55
CA PRO A 489 2.17 22.62 -22.82
C PRO A 489 0.64 22.65 -22.67
N ALA A 490 -0.02 21.50 -22.79
CA ALA A 490 -1.45 21.37 -22.57
C ALA A 490 -1.86 21.51 -21.09
N LEU A 491 -0.90 21.49 -20.15
CA LEU A 491 -1.20 21.78 -18.75
C LEU A 491 -1.56 23.25 -18.56
N PRO A 492 -2.42 23.58 -17.58
CA PRO A 492 -2.74 24.97 -17.27
C PRO A 492 -1.49 25.75 -16.82
N GLU A 493 -1.54 27.08 -16.92
CA GLU A 493 -0.48 27.97 -16.42
C GLU A 493 -0.40 27.97 -14.89
N LEU A 494 -1.55 27.78 -14.25
CA LEU A 494 -1.73 27.66 -12.81
C LEU A 494 -2.00 26.20 -12.46
N LEU A 495 -1.04 25.55 -11.82
CA LEU A 495 -1.14 24.14 -11.44
C LEU A 495 -1.68 24.02 -10.00
N ARG A 496 -2.65 23.14 -9.77
CA ARG A 496 -3.10 22.73 -8.43
C ARG A 496 -2.76 21.26 -8.22
N VAL A 497 -1.79 20.99 -7.36
CA VAL A 497 -1.30 19.64 -7.09
C VAL A 497 -1.81 19.21 -5.72
N ASN A 498 -2.72 18.23 -5.70
CA ASN A 498 -3.26 17.66 -4.47
C ASN A 498 -2.91 16.18 -4.35
N VAL A 499 -2.20 15.83 -3.27
CA VAL A 499 -1.81 14.45 -2.93
C VAL A 499 -2.12 14.12 -1.46
N SER A 500 -3.02 14.87 -0.82
CA SER A 500 -3.31 14.81 0.63
C SER A 500 -4.07 13.57 1.12
N ASP A 501 -4.53 12.73 0.20
CA ASP A 501 -5.37 11.56 0.51
C ASP A 501 -4.58 10.36 1.02
N GLU A 502 -3.26 10.35 0.81
CA GLU A 502 -2.41 9.20 1.11
C GLU A 502 -1.18 9.66 1.89
N THR A 503 -0.76 8.86 2.88
CA THR A 503 0.59 8.99 3.43
C THR A 503 1.59 8.67 2.31
N LEU A 504 2.48 9.59 1.95
CA LEU A 504 3.43 9.42 0.86
C LEU A 504 4.62 8.56 1.26
N ALA A 505 5.09 7.81 0.29
CA ALA A 505 6.31 7.02 0.32
C ALA A 505 7.39 7.74 -0.53
N GLN A 506 8.67 7.39 -0.39
CA GLN A 506 9.76 7.99 -1.18
C GLN A 506 9.53 7.89 -2.70
N MET A 507 8.91 6.82 -3.20
CA MET A 507 8.58 6.76 -4.64
C MET A 507 7.50 7.76 -5.03
N ASP A 508 6.56 8.08 -4.13
CA ASP A 508 5.58 9.14 -4.34
C ASP A 508 6.28 10.50 -4.39
N HIS A 509 7.24 10.76 -3.48
CA HIS A 509 8.07 11.95 -3.52
C HIS A 509 8.89 12.05 -4.81
N ASN A 510 9.45 10.95 -5.30
CA ASN A 510 10.18 10.91 -6.58
C ASN A 510 9.27 11.24 -7.77
N ALA A 511 8.04 10.72 -7.80
CA ALA A 511 7.06 11.02 -8.84
C ALA A 511 6.64 12.50 -8.81
N ILE A 512 6.40 13.06 -7.62
CA ILE A 512 6.10 14.48 -7.42
C ILE A 512 7.29 15.33 -7.88
N LYS A 513 8.50 15.03 -7.41
CA LYS A 513 9.75 15.73 -7.79
C LYS A 513 9.96 15.72 -9.31
N TYR A 514 9.73 14.59 -9.95
CA TYR A 514 9.82 14.45 -11.40
C TYR A 514 8.82 15.36 -12.13
N PHE A 515 7.55 15.36 -11.71
CA PHE A 515 6.54 16.26 -12.26
C PHE A 515 6.87 17.74 -12.04
N LEU A 516 7.33 18.11 -10.84
CA LEU A 516 7.71 19.48 -10.52
C LEU A 516 8.89 19.96 -11.37
N ALA A 517 9.84 19.07 -11.70
CA ALA A 517 10.93 19.35 -12.62
C ALA A 517 10.46 19.53 -14.07
N LEU A 518 9.56 18.68 -14.58
CA LEU A 518 9.02 18.80 -15.94
C LEU A 518 8.15 20.03 -16.15
N THR A 519 7.59 20.58 -15.08
CA THR A 519 6.75 21.78 -15.11
C THR A 519 7.53 23.03 -14.73
N GLU A 520 8.86 23.02 -14.81
CA GLU A 520 9.70 24.20 -14.62
C GLU A 520 9.23 25.33 -15.56
N GLY A 521 8.97 26.51 -15.00
CA GLY A 521 8.41 27.66 -15.71
C GLY A 521 6.90 27.88 -15.51
N LYS A 522 6.14 26.87 -15.04
CA LYS A 522 4.73 27.06 -14.65
C LYS A 522 4.59 27.51 -13.21
N ILE A 523 3.47 28.14 -12.87
CA ILE A 523 3.18 28.60 -11.50
C ILE A 523 2.42 27.50 -10.76
N LEU A 524 2.88 27.17 -9.55
CA LEU A 524 2.17 26.25 -8.66
C LEU A 524 1.16 27.08 -7.85
N SER A 525 -0.05 27.24 -8.36
CA SER A 525 -1.12 27.94 -7.63
C SER A 525 -1.46 27.27 -6.30
N GLU A 526 -1.22 25.97 -6.19
CA GLU A 526 -1.45 25.17 -5.01
C GLU A 526 -0.56 23.93 -4.99
N LEU A 527 0.03 23.63 -3.83
CA LEU A 527 0.58 22.32 -3.50
C LEU A 527 0.04 21.89 -2.14
N ASP A 528 -0.76 20.83 -2.13
CA ASP A 528 -1.35 20.25 -0.92
C ASP A 528 -0.69 18.91 -0.58
N LEU A 529 0.07 18.94 0.51
CA LEU A 529 0.77 17.80 1.12
C LEU A 529 0.19 17.50 2.51
N THR A 530 -1.06 17.88 2.80
CA THR A 530 -1.67 17.73 4.12
C THR A 530 -1.82 16.26 4.53
N GLY A 531 -1.23 15.86 5.65
CA GLY A 531 -1.34 14.50 6.19
C GLY A 531 -0.63 13.45 5.34
N THR A 532 0.38 13.86 4.58
CA THR A 532 1.16 12.97 3.70
C THR A 532 2.34 12.30 4.43
N GLY A 533 2.59 12.61 5.69
CA GLY A 533 3.77 12.13 6.42
C GLY A 533 5.08 12.78 5.99
N VAL A 534 5.01 13.91 5.29
CA VAL A 534 6.16 14.70 4.86
C VAL A 534 7.02 15.11 6.06
N ASN A 535 8.34 14.98 5.90
CA ASN A 535 9.38 15.23 6.90
C ASN A 535 10.51 16.11 6.32
N HIS A 536 11.55 16.39 7.10
CA HIS A 536 12.71 17.17 6.66
C HIS A 536 13.30 16.69 5.33
N ASP A 537 13.64 15.40 5.21
CA ASP A 537 14.36 14.87 4.04
C ASP A 537 13.50 15.01 2.77
N SER A 538 12.23 14.60 2.85
CA SER A 538 11.29 14.72 1.73
C SER A 538 10.98 16.17 1.35
N LEU A 539 10.93 17.11 2.31
CA LEU A 539 10.77 18.54 2.03
C LEU A 539 12.01 19.12 1.37
N SER A 540 13.20 18.80 1.89
CA SER A 540 14.47 19.27 1.32
C SER A 540 14.62 18.81 -0.13
N ASP A 541 14.12 17.62 -0.46
CA ASP A 541 14.17 17.05 -1.80
C ASP A 541 13.35 17.83 -2.85
N ILE A 542 12.22 18.42 -2.43
CA ILE A 542 11.34 19.22 -3.30
C ILE A 542 11.47 20.72 -3.10
N GLN A 543 12.21 21.17 -2.07
CA GLN A 543 12.47 22.57 -1.74
C GLN A 543 12.83 23.44 -2.95
N PRO A 544 13.69 23.00 -3.90
CA PRO A 544 14.05 23.80 -5.06
C PRO A 544 12.85 24.22 -5.93
N PHE A 545 11.72 23.52 -5.85
CA PHE A 545 10.53 23.81 -6.66
C PHE A 545 9.48 24.65 -5.91
N LEU A 546 9.54 24.69 -4.57
CA LEU A 546 8.49 25.29 -3.72
C LEU A 546 8.42 26.82 -3.80
N HIS A 547 9.50 27.49 -4.23
CA HIS A 547 9.52 28.95 -4.41
C HIS A 547 8.54 29.46 -5.49
N ARG A 548 8.03 28.56 -6.35
CA ARG A 548 7.02 28.86 -7.38
C ARG A 548 5.59 28.70 -6.85
N CYS A 549 5.44 28.25 -5.60
CA CYS A 549 4.14 27.98 -4.99
C CYS A 549 3.49 29.25 -4.47
N GLN A 550 2.20 29.43 -4.75
CA GLN A 550 1.35 30.48 -4.19
C GLN A 550 0.72 30.06 -2.87
N ARG A 551 0.25 28.80 -2.79
CA ARG A 551 -0.45 28.24 -1.63
C ARG A 551 0.14 26.88 -1.27
N LEU A 552 0.87 26.83 -0.16
CA LEU A 552 1.54 25.63 0.31
C LEU A 552 0.84 25.10 1.57
N TRP A 553 0.31 23.88 1.49
CA TRP A 553 -0.39 23.22 2.61
C TRP A 553 0.41 22.02 3.09
N LEU A 554 0.87 22.10 4.34
CA LEU A 554 1.70 21.10 5.01
C LEU A 554 1.04 20.59 6.29
N GLY A 555 -0.26 20.84 6.48
CA GLY A 555 -0.98 20.48 7.69
C GLY A 555 -0.95 18.98 7.99
N GLU A 556 -1.26 18.59 9.22
CA GLU A 556 -1.34 17.19 9.67
C GLU A 556 -0.05 16.36 9.47
N ASN A 557 1.10 17.01 9.27
CA ASN A 557 2.42 16.37 9.21
C ASN A 557 3.22 16.70 10.47
N ASN A 558 3.91 15.74 11.08
CA ASN A 558 4.76 16.04 12.23
C ASN A 558 6.08 16.69 11.80
N LEU A 559 6.12 18.04 11.77
CA LEU A 559 7.27 18.82 11.35
C LEU A 559 8.18 19.11 12.57
N ASP A 560 9.44 18.71 12.46
CA ASP A 560 10.49 19.12 13.41
C ASP A 560 11.11 20.46 13.00
N MET A 561 12.03 20.97 13.82
CA MET A 561 12.68 22.26 13.57
C MET A 561 13.45 22.29 12.24
N ASP A 562 14.07 21.17 11.84
CA ASP A 562 14.79 21.08 10.56
C ASP A 562 13.82 21.20 9.38
N ALA A 563 12.67 20.51 9.43
CA ALA A 563 11.60 20.66 8.44
C ALA A 563 11.05 22.09 8.40
N VAL A 564 10.85 22.73 9.56
CA VAL A 564 10.43 24.14 9.64
C VAL A 564 11.48 25.07 9.04
N GLN A 565 12.78 24.78 9.20
CA GLN A 565 13.84 25.57 8.61
C GLN A 565 13.81 25.50 7.08
N VAL A 566 13.50 24.34 6.49
CA VAL A 566 13.28 24.20 5.05
C VAL A 566 12.13 25.10 4.59
N VAL A 567 11.00 25.08 5.30
CA VAL A 567 9.84 25.96 5.00
C VAL A 567 10.23 27.43 5.12
N ALA A 568 10.95 27.81 6.18
CA ALA A 568 11.45 29.16 6.39
C ALA A 568 12.36 29.62 5.24
N ASP A 569 13.21 28.74 4.73
CA ASP A 569 14.09 29.06 3.60
C ASP A 569 13.31 29.23 2.29
N VAL A 570 12.25 28.44 2.05
CA VAL A 570 11.32 28.68 0.94
C VAL A 570 10.66 30.06 1.07
N VAL A 571 10.19 30.43 2.25
CA VAL A 571 9.55 31.73 2.51
C VAL A 571 10.52 32.90 2.26
N LYS A 572 11.81 32.76 2.61
CA LYS A 572 12.84 33.80 2.39
C LYS A 572 13.13 34.04 0.91
N VAL A 573 12.96 33.04 0.05
CA VAL A 573 13.32 33.15 -1.38
C VAL A 573 12.11 33.33 -2.31
N SER A 574 10.94 32.86 -1.89
CA SER A 574 9.73 32.89 -2.71
C SER A 574 9.22 34.31 -2.94
N GLU A 575 8.92 34.63 -4.20
CA GLU A 575 8.20 35.85 -4.59
C GLU A 575 6.69 35.62 -4.75
N ASN A 576 6.25 34.36 -4.71
CA ASN A 576 4.90 33.95 -5.07
C ASN A 576 4.07 33.48 -3.87
N LEU A 577 4.72 33.01 -2.81
CA LEU A 577 4.05 32.35 -1.68
C LEU A 577 3.26 33.36 -0.84
N THR A 578 1.94 33.26 -0.91
CA THR A 578 1.01 34.13 -0.18
C THR A 578 0.24 33.39 0.90
N HIS A 579 0.01 32.08 0.77
CA HIS A 579 -0.71 31.30 1.77
C HIS A 579 0.14 30.13 2.26
N LEU A 580 0.25 30.00 3.58
CA LEU A 580 1.00 28.94 4.24
C LEU A 580 0.13 28.24 5.28
N GLY A 581 -0.13 26.95 5.07
CA GLY A 581 -0.87 26.10 5.99
C GLY A 581 0.01 25.11 6.72
N LEU A 582 -0.02 25.18 8.05
CA LEU A 582 0.78 24.43 9.00
C LEU A 582 -0.08 23.92 10.18
N GLY A 583 -1.40 23.76 9.98
CA GLY A 583 -2.29 23.24 11.01
C GLY A 583 -1.94 21.82 11.44
N TRP A 584 -1.99 21.50 12.73
CA TRP A 584 -1.70 20.18 13.29
C TRP A 584 -0.30 19.65 12.94
N THR A 585 0.70 20.52 12.91
CA THR A 585 2.07 20.17 12.52
C THR A 585 3.07 20.02 13.65
N ASN A 586 2.60 20.17 14.90
CA ASN A 586 3.41 20.11 16.12
C ASN A 586 4.32 21.33 16.32
N ILE A 587 4.08 22.45 15.64
CA ILE A 587 4.86 23.70 15.77
C ILE A 587 4.68 24.32 17.16
N GLY A 588 5.77 24.81 17.76
CA GLY A 588 5.78 25.59 19.00
C GLY A 588 6.29 27.03 18.79
N ASP A 589 6.60 27.71 19.90
CA ASP A 589 7.01 29.12 19.87
C ASP A 589 8.35 29.36 19.14
N GLU A 590 9.30 28.42 19.23
CA GLU A 590 10.61 28.55 18.60
C GLU A 590 10.52 28.39 17.08
N GLU A 591 9.77 27.38 16.62
CA GLU A 591 9.48 27.15 15.21
C GLU A 591 8.73 28.34 14.60
N LEU A 592 7.73 28.89 15.31
CA LEU A 592 7.02 30.09 14.88
C LEU A 592 7.96 31.29 14.77
N GLN A 593 8.87 31.49 15.72
CA GLN A 593 9.85 32.58 15.66
C GLN A 593 10.74 32.50 14.42
N ALA A 594 11.15 31.30 14.01
CA ALA A 594 11.93 31.09 12.79
C ALA A 594 11.13 31.45 11.54
N LEU A 595 9.86 31.05 11.47
CA LEU A 595 8.95 31.42 10.40
C LEU A 595 8.72 32.94 10.33
N CYS A 596 8.46 33.61 11.47
CA CYS A 596 8.33 35.06 11.51
C CYS A 596 9.58 35.76 10.99
N THR A 597 10.77 35.27 11.35
CA THR A 597 12.04 35.80 10.86
C THR A 597 12.17 35.67 9.34
N ALA A 598 11.71 34.55 8.77
CA ALA A 598 11.66 34.37 7.32
C ALA A 598 10.64 35.29 6.63
N ILE A 599 9.43 35.41 7.18
CA ILE A 599 8.36 36.27 6.62
C ILE A 599 8.82 37.73 6.54
N ARG A 600 9.58 38.22 7.53
CA ARG A 600 10.14 39.59 7.53
C ARG A 600 11.02 39.90 6.32
N VAL A 601 11.62 38.90 5.68
CA VAL A 601 12.57 39.09 4.56
C VAL A 601 11.85 39.52 3.29
N LYS A 602 10.81 38.77 2.87
CA LYS A 602 10.10 39.01 1.60
C LYS A 602 8.76 39.71 1.77
N LYS A 603 8.16 39.60 2.97
CA LYS A 603 6.84 40.12 3.30
C LYS A 603 5.75 39.77 2.26
N ARG A 604 5.77 38.53 1.77
CA ARG A 604 4.81 38.03 0.74
C ARG A 604 3.67 37.19 1.32
N VAL A 605 3.91 36.50 2.42
CA VAL A 605 2.90 35.66 3.08
C VAL A 605 1.81 36.57 3.66
N GLN A 606 0.58 36.36 3.22
CA GLN A 606 -0.62 37.10 3.60
C GLN A 606 -1.52 36.28 4.52
N GLU A 607 -1.57 34.97 4.32
CA GLU A 607 -2.36 34.06 5.13
C GLU A 607 -1.49 32.99 5.78
N LEU A 608 -1.64 32.84 7.11
CA LEU A 608 -0.92 31.87 7.91
C LEU A 608 -1.90 31.03 8.74
N TRP A 609 -2.01 29.76 8.40
CA TRP A 609 -2.93 28.82 9.04
C TRP A 609 -2.13 27.86 9.94
N MET A 610 -2.37 27.87 11.25
CA MET A 610 -1.58 27.16 12.26
C MET A 610 -2.46 26.57 13.37
N GLU A 611 -3.67 26.14 13.04
CA GLU A 611 -4.58 25.54 14.00
C GLU A 611 -4.02 24.25 14.64
N GLY A 612 -4.40 23.91 15.87
CA GLY A 612 -4.06 22.62 16.48
C GLY A 612 -2.57 22.41 16.77
N ASN A 613 -1.81 23.48 17.01
CA ASN A 613 -0.38 23.45 17.31
C ASN A 613 -0.10 23.72 18.79
N ARG A 614 1.19 23.84 19.16
CA ARG A 614 1.65 24.03 20.54
C ARG A 614 2.07 25.47 20.83
N VAL A 615 1.63 26.43 20.01
CA VAL A 615 1.98 27.84 20.14
C VAL A 615 1.32 28.43 21.38
N SER A 616 2.09 29.17 22.17
CA SER A 616 1.62 29.88 23.37
C SER A 616 1.32 31.34 23.08
N HIS A 617 0.76 32.04 24.06
CA HIS A 617 0.60 33.49 24.01
C HIS A 617 1.92 34.23 23.71
N ARG A 618 3.03 33.76 24.29
CA ARG A 618 4.36 34.35 24.05
C ARG A 618 4.78 34.20 22.59
N GLY A 619 4.52 33.05 21.96
CA GLY A 619 4.83 32.83 20.55
C GLY A 619 4.05 33.76 19.62
N LEU A 620 2.77 34.03 19.93
CA LEU A 620 1.94 34.92 19.11
C LEU A 620 2.43 36.38 19.10
N LEU A 621 3.09 36.85 20.16
CA LEU A 621 3.69 38.19 20.18
C LEU A 621 4.72 38.40 19.06
N SER A 622 5.34 37.32 18.57
CA SER A 622 6.29 37.37 17.46
C SER A 622 5.66 37.67 16.10
N LEU A 623 4.33 37.67 16.00
CA LEU A 623 3.56 38.05 14.83
C LEU A 623 3.13 39.53 14.85
N ALA A 624 3.28 40.23 15.98
CA ALA A 624 2.66 41.55 16.19
C ALA A 624 3.18 42.64 15.24
N ASP A 625 4.41 42.50 14.76
CA ASP A 625 5.04 43.39 13.78
C ASP A 625 4.80 42.96 12.33
N LEU A 626 4.17 41.81 12.11
CA LEU A 626 3.81 41.24 10.81
C LEU A 626 2.31 41.37 10.51
N THR A 627 1.51 41.88 11.44
CA THR A 627 0.06 42.06 11.32
C THR A 627 -0.29 43.55 11.40
N PRO A 628 -1.19 44.08 10.55
CA PRO A 628 -1.89 43.39 9.45
C PRO A 628 -1.08 43.27 8.15
N ASP A 629 0.17 43.77 8.13
CA ASP A 629 1.03 43.75 6.94
C ASP A 629 2.39 43.07 7.26
N PRO A 630 2.76 41.99 6.53
CA PRO A 630 2.05 41.42 5.38
C PRO A 630 0.89 40.48 5.74
N LEU A 631 0.80 39.99 6.99
CA LEU A 631 -0.15 38.96 7.42
C LEU A 631 -1.54 39.56 7.68
N GLN A 632 -2.45 39.30 6.75
CA GLN A 632 -3.84 39.76 6.77
C GLN A 632 -4.75 38.78 7.51
N ILE A 633 -4.50 37.46 7.35
CA ILE A 633 -5.29 36.40 7.98
C ILE A 633 -4.36 35.47 8.75
N ILE A 634 -4.69 35.23 10.02
CA ILE A 634 -3.95 34.31 10.89
C ILE A 634 -4.95 33.39 11.59
N VAL A 635 -4.84 32.09 11.36
CA VAL A 635 -5.70 31.07 11.99
C VAL A 635 -4.89 30.33 13.06
N VAL A 636 -5.21 30.53 14.34
CA VAL A 636 -4.47 29.98 15.50
C VAL A 636 -5.36 29.18 16.46
N ILE A 637 -6.51 28.72 15.97
CA ILE A 637 -7.49 27.94 16.74
C ILE A 637 -6.86 26.66 17.29
N TRP A 638 -7.29 26.19 18.48
CA TRP A 638 -6.79 24.97 19.12
C TRP A 638 -5.27 24.96 19.44
N ASN A 639 -4.68 26.13 19.70
CA ASN A 639 -3.34 26.26 20.27
C ASN A 639 -3.36 26.35 21.82
N ASN A 640 -2.18 26.37 22.45
CA ASN A 640 -2.01 26.41 23.92
C ASN A 640 -2.24 27.83 24.48
N LEU A 641 -3.46 28.34 24.34
CA LEU A 641 -3.87 29.69 24.71
C LEU A 641 -4.75 29.60 25.97
N TYR A 642 -4.15 29.66 27.17
CA TYR A 642 -4.90 29.62 28.43
C TYR A 642 -5.72 30.91 28.66
N GLU A 643 -6.95 30.76 29.18
CA GLU A 643 -7.95 31.84 29.34
C GLU A 643 -7.53 32.99 30.29
N SER A 644 -6.56 32.81 31.18
CA SER A 644 -6.19 33.84 32.16
C SER A 644 -5.28 34.96 31.62
N GLU A 645 -4.79 34.85 30.38
CA GLU A 645 -3.95 35.85 29.73
C GLU A 645 -4.64 36.54 28.53
N SER A 646 -5.80 36.04 28.08
CA SER A 646 -6.54 36.52 26.90
C SER A 646 -7.14 37.92 27.07
N GLU A 647 -7.47 38.33 28.30
CA GLU A 647 -7.94 39.70 28.57
C GLU A 647 -6.87 40.77 28.30
N SER A 648 -5.58 40.41 28.32
CA SER A 648 -4.48 41.37 28.17
C SER A 648 -4.18 41.76 26.70
N LEU A 649 -4.48 40.88 25.72
CA LEU A 649 -4.32 41.19 24.30
C LEU A 649 -5.46 42.04 23.71
N CYS A 650 -6.66 41.97 24.30
CA CYS A 650 -7.77 42.88 23.95
C CYS A 650 -7.43 44.37 24.21
N SER A 651 -6.29 44.66 24.84
CA SER A 651 -5.82 46.02 25.14
C SER A 651 -4.59 46.48 24.32
N GLN A 652 -4.06 45.64 23.40
CA GLN A 652 -3.01 46.04 22.45
C GLN A 652 -3.49 45.81 21.01
N ASP A 653 -3.89 46.91 20.35
CA ASP A 653 -4.61 47.04 19.07
C ASP A 653 -4.03 46.37 17.79
N ARG A 654 -3.30 45.24 17.84
CA ARG A 654 -2.66 44.68 16.62
C ARG A 654 -2.79 43.18 16.37
N ILE A 655 -3.06 42.35 17.38
CA ILE A 655 -3.42 40.95 17.16
C ILE A 655 -4.66 40.64 17.99
N THR A 656 -5.83 40.72 17.36
CA THR A 656 -7.06 40.21 17.95
C THR A 656 -7.17 38.73 17.58
N ALA A 657 -6.74 37.83 18.46
CA ALA A 657 -7.09 36.41 18.36
C ALA A 657 -8.57 36.26 18.77
N ASN A 658 -9.48 36.67 17.89
CA ASN A 658 -10.90 36.66 18.20
C ASN A 658 -11.50 35.29 17.87
N PHE A 659 -11.61 34.45 18.90
CA PHE A 659 -12.30 33.16 18.80
C PHE A 659 -13.82 33.27 18.60
N THR A 660 -14.38 34.48 18.59
CA THR A 660 -15.82 34.76 18.47
C THR A 660 -16.22 35.46 17.18
N ASP A 661 -15.28 35.75 16.28
CA ASP A 661 -15.58 36.35 14.97
C ASP A 661 -16.20 35.32 14.03
N GLU A 662 -17.52 35.39 13.81
CA GLU A 662 -18.26 34.47 12.94
C GLU A 662 -17.74 34.49 11.49
N GLN A 663 -17.16 35.58 11.00
CA GLN A 663 -16.67 35.66 9.62
C GLN A 663 -15.42 34.81 9.42
N LEU A 664 -14.44 34.89 10.32
CA LEU A 664 -13.22 34.06 10.26
C LEU A 664 -13.55 32.56 10.35
N TRP A 665 -14.53 32.22 11.19
CA TRP A 665 -15.01 30.85 11.30
C TRP A 665 -15.78 30.37 10.07
N GLN A 666 -16.53 31.25 9.40
CA GLN A 666 -17.19 30.94 8.13
C GLN A 666 -16.14 30.69 7.03
N GLU A 667 -15.12 31.53 6.92
CA GLU A 667 -14.03 31.36 5.95
C GLU A 667 -13.24 30.06 6.21
N TRP A 668 -12.96 29.75 7.47
CA TRP A 668 -12.37 28.46 7.87
C TRP A 668 -13.28 27.29 7.48
N GLY A 669 -14.57 27.36 7.78
CA GLY A 669 -15.54 26.33 7.46
C GLY A 669 -15.66 26.09 5.96
N GLU A 670 -15.72 27.15 5.15
CA GLU A 670 -15.72 27.04 3.69
C GLU A 670 -14.43 26.39 3.15
N TRP A 671 -13.28 26.75 3.71
CA TRP A 671 -12.00 26.17 3.32
C TRP A 671 -11.97 24.66 3.61
N VAL A 672 -12.34 24.25 4.83
CA VAL A 672 -12.43 22.83 5.22
C VAL A 672 -13.44 22.10 4.34
N PHE A 673 -14.59 22.71 4.04
CA PHE A 673 -15.62 22.11 3.21
C PHE A 673 -15.14 21.86 1.78
N ARG A 674 -14.47 22.83 1.14
CA ARG A 674 -13.90 22.66 -0.21
C ARG A 674 -12.91 21.49 -0.28
N ARG A 675 -12.14 21.27 0.79
CA ARG A 675 -11.23 20.11 0.91
C ARG A 675 -12.00 18.80 1.00
N CYS A 676 -13.02 18.76 1.85
CA CYS A 676 -13.90 17.59 2.00
C CYS A 676 -14.58 17.21 0.67
N GLN A 677 -14.93 18.18 -0.18
CA GLN A 677 -15.58 17.92 -1.47
C GLN A 677 -14.69 17.12 -2.42
N VAL A 678 -13.39 17.40 -2.44
CA VAL A 678 -12.44 16.76 -3.36
C VAL A 678 -11.69 15.58 -2.72
N SER A 679 -11.77 15.38 -1.41
CA SER A 679 -11.09 14.29 -0.71
C SER A 679 -11.75 12.92 -0.93
N SER A 680 -11.01 11.84 -0.73
CA SER A 680 -11.61 10.49 -0.60
C SER A 680 -12.56 10.40 0.59
N ASN A 681 -13.36 9.33 0.62
CA ASN A 681 -14.21 9.03 1.78
C ASN A 681 -13.38 8.75 3.04
N GLU A 682 -12.18 8.17 2.91
CA GLU A 682 -11.31 7.89 4.05
C GLU A 682 -10.72 9.16 4.66
N LYS A 683 -10.20 10.05 3.81
CA LYS A 683 -9.73 11.36 4.25
C LYS A 683 -10.87 12.20 4.83
N LEU A 684 -12.06 12.15 4.22
CA LEU A 684 -13.26 12.79 4.76
C LEU A 684 -13.57 12.29 6.17
N VAL A 685 -13.59 10.97 6.41
CA VAL A 685 -13.79 10.39 7.75
C VAL A 685 -12.72 10.86 8.74
N THR A 686 -11.46 10.97 8.31
CA THR A 686 -10.35 11.45 9.15
C THR A 686 -10.55 12.92 9.56
N VAL A 687 -10.95 13.77 8.62
CA VAL A 687 -11.29 15.17 8.88
C VAL A 687 -12.50 15.26 9.81
N LEU A 688 -13.54 14.45 9.58
CA LEU A 688 -14.74 14.41 10.41
C LEU A 688 -14.45 14.05 11.86
N HIS A 689 -13.53 13.13 12.12
CA HIS A 689 -13.11 12.80 13.49
C HIS A 689 -12.54 14.01 14.24
N LYS A 690 -11.84 14.91 13.56
CA LYS A 690 -11.26 16.12 14.17
C LYS A 690 -12.32 17.21 14.34
N VAL A 691 -13.07 17.46 13.28
CA VAL A 691 -14.03 18.58 13.22
C VAL A 691 -15.31 18.31 14.01
N CYS A 692 -15.71 17.05 14.18
CA CYS A 692 -16.89 16.69 14.97
C CYS A 692 -16.60 16.60 16.49
N ASN A 693 -15.35 16.71 16.93
CA ASN A 693 -14.99 16.67 18.35
C ASN A 693 -15.02 18.06 19.02
N MET A 694 -15.99 18.89 18.63
CA MET A 694 -16.13 20.28 19.10
C MET A 694 -16.94 20.36 20.40
N PRO A 695 -16.60 21.25 21.35
CA PRO A 695 -17.41 21.47 22.54
C PRO A 695 -18.80 22.01 22.17
N ASN A 696 -19.86 21.50 22.82
CA ASN A 696 -21.25 21.80 22.50
C ASN A 696 -21.61 23.29 22.40
N GLY A 697 -20.91 24.17 23.13
CA GLY A 697 -21.18 25.62 23.12
C GLY A 697 -20.86 26.32 21.79
N TRP A 698 -20.05 25.72 20.92
CA TRP A 698 -19.65 26.31 19.62
C TRP A 698 -20.61 25.93 18.49
N LEU A 699 -21.37 24.85 18.66
CA LEU A 699 -22.34 24.34 17.68
C LEU A 699 -23.57 25.26 17.52
N GLU A 700 -23.79 26.19 18.46
CA GLU A 700 -24.93 27.11 18.41
C GLU A 700 -24.71 28.30 17.47
N LEU A 701 -23.46 28.58 17.07
CA LEU A 701 -23.07 29.70 16.20
C LEU A 701 -23.56 29.51 14.74
N HIS A 702 -23.80 30.61 14.03
CA HIS A 702 -24.43 30.56 12.70
C HIS A 702 -23.55 29.90 11.64
N TRP A 703 -22.24 30.20 11.67
CA TRP A 703 -21.26 29.60 10.78
C TRP A 703 -21.22 28.07 10.96
N ALA A 704 -21.28 27.58 12.21
CA ALA A 704 -21.19 26.16 12.54
C ALA A 704 -22.39 25.42 11.97
N LYS A 705 -23.60 25.95 12.16
CA LYS A 705 -24.83 25.40 11.57
C LYS A 705 -24.75 25.31 10.05
N THR A 706 -24.24 26.35 9.39
CA THR A 706 -24.07 26.38 7.93
C THR A 706 -23.06 25.33 7.48
N PHE A 707 -21.89 25.29 8.11
CA PHE A 707 -20.82 24.35 7.81
C PHE A 707 -21.25 22.90 8.02
N TYR A 708 -21.80 22.53 9.17
CA TYR A 708 -22.24 21.16 9.45
C TYR A 708 -23.43 20.75 8.58
N SER A 709 -24.31 21.67 8.18
CA SER A 709 -25.38 21.39 7.21
C SER A 709 -24.82 21.04 5.83
N GLN A 710 -23.85 21.82 5.33
CA GLN A 710 -23.17 21.52 4.06
C GLN A 710 -22.43 20.17 4.14
N LEU A 711 -21.75 19.92 5.26
CA LEU A 711 -21.02 18.68 5.50
C LEU A 711 -21.96 17.47 5.55
N SER A 712 -23.13 17.57 6.20
CA SER A 712 -24.16 16.52 6.20
C SER A 712 -24.65 16.21 4.78
N GLN A 713 -24.91 17.23 3.96
CA GLN A 713 -25.31 17.03 2.56
C GLN A 713 -24.24 16.30 1.74
N LEU A 714 -22.96 16.68 1.93
CA LEU A 714 -21.85 15.99 1.29
C LEU A 714 -21.77 14.53 1.73
N ILE A 715 -21.90 14.25 3.03
CA ILE A 715 -21.86 12.87 3.56
C ILE A 715 -23.00 12.04 2.98
N LYS A 716 -24.23 12.57 2.91
CA LYS A 716 -25.38 11.89 2.30
C LYS A 716 -25.12 11.53 0.83
N SER A 717 -24.62 12.49 0.06
CA SER A 717 -24.21 12.24 -1.33
C SER A 717 -23.11 11.16 -1.43
N ARG A 718 -22.12 11.19 -0.53
CA ARG A 718 -21.06 10.16 -0.51
C ARG A 718 -21.59 8.78 -0.13
N ILE A 719 -22.57 8.68 0.79
CA ILE A 719 -23.22 7.42 1.18
C ILE A 719 -23.95 6.80 -0.01
N GLU A 720 -24.71 7.59 -0.77
CA GLU A 720 -25.46 7.14 -1.94
C GLU A 720 -24.55 6.57 -3.03
N CYS A 721 -23.39 7.20 -3.26
CA CYS A 721 -22.40 6.74 -4.22
C CYS A 721 -21.43 5.68 -3.65
N CYS A 722 -21.48 5.36 -2.36
CA CYS A 722 -20.52 4.46 -1.72
C CYS A 722 -20.80 3.00 -2.03
N THR A 723 -19.86 2.34 -2.70
CA THR A 723 -19.95 0.90 -3.04
C THR A 723 -19.36 -0.02 -1.96
N GLU A 724 -18.51 0.53 -1.10
CA GLU A 724 -17.87 -0.20 0.01
C GLU A 724 -18.74 -0.16 1.27
N ASP A 725 -19.29 -1.30 1.68
CA ASP A 725 -20.21 -1.36 2.83
C ASP A 725 -19.58 -0.86 4.14
N ASP A 726 -18.30 -1.13 4.39
CA ASP A 726 -17.61 -0.66 5.60
C ASP A 726 -17.45 0.86 5.63
N MET A 727 -17.06 1.47 4.51
CA MET A 727 -16.97 2.92 4.39
C MET A 727 -18.34 3.58 4.46
N ARG A 728 -19.36 2.96 3.84
CA ARG A 728 -20.75 3.40 3.95
C ARG A 728 -21.21 3.43 5.41
N LYS A 729 -20.93 2.38 6.19
CA LYS A 729 -21.23 2.31 7.63
C LYS A 729 -20.53 3.41 8.43
N LYS A 730 -19.24 3.68 8.15
CA LYS A 730 -18.49 4.78 8.79
C LYS A 730 -19.12 6.14 8.49
N LEU A 731 -19.45 6.41 7.23
CA LEU A 731 -20.10 7.65 6.82
C LEU A 731 -21.49 7.80 7.46
N GLN A 732 -22.30 6.74 7.50
CA GLN A 732 -23.60 6.73 8.17
C GLN A 732 -23.50 7.06 9.67
N LYS A 733 -22.43 6.59 10.35
CA LYS A 733 -22.19 6.95 11.76
C LYS A 733 -22.01 8.46 11.93
N PHE A 734 -21.28 9.12 11.04
CA PHE A 734 -21.11 10.57 11.07
C PHE A 734 -22.36 11.32 10.64
N ASP A 735 -23.11 10.82 9.66
CA ASP A 735 -24.40 11.42 9.29
C ASP A 735 -25.36 11.43 10.49
N ASN A 736 -25.43 10.32 11.24
CA ASN A 736 -26.23 10.25 12.46
C ASN A 736 -25.74 11.21 13.57
N LEU A 737 -24.43 11.44 13.68
CA LEU A 737 -23.86 12.39 14.64
C LEU A 737 -24.18 13.85 14.27
N LEU A 738 -24.26 14.17 12.98
CA LEU A 738 -24.51 15.52 12.48
C LEU A 738 -26.00 15.85 12.29
N ASN A 739 -26.89 14.85 12.33
CA ASN A 739 -28.34 15.01 12.28
C ASN A 739 -29.00 15.24 13.67
N LEU A 740 -28.20 15.41 14.74
CA LEU A 740 -28.59 15.83 16.09
C LEU A 740 -28.29 17.32 16.30
#